data_AF-A0A174C350-F1
#
_entry.id   AF-A0A174C350-F1
#
_cell.length_a   1.000
_cell.length_b   1.000
_cell.length_c   1.000
_cell.angle_alpha   90.00
_cell.angle_beta   90.00
_cell.angle_gamma   90.00
#
_symmetry.space_group_name_H-M   'P 1'
#
loop_
_entity.id
_entity.type
_entity.pdbx_description
1 polymer ?
#
loop_
_entity_poly.entity_id
_entity_poly.type
_entity_poly.pdbx_seq_one_letter_code
_entity_poly.pdbx_strand_id
1 'polypeptide(L)'
;MIKLQSIILPSTKDCTEERMYFRKNDKVKYSLADDCITIKKNGILGFDTYFNAFFADSWFCYTNVKNVRVRLQIKGEVRVALFLHEKTADGINEKCVYESYYNSEVDGDYFDAAFDTLVIGMYSVRILCVNGRAEFISGFYYTDDNIYASDSKVNLWIKANNHNNYIYKNVERLGKNYKVFVLNDGETLDEGHFKSQNVSVIDVSEKNDKWLESLLKGKSGNEYALLLDDDVIVQENAIDNICVFLSLLKDENKNIIVEGDVFRRDLQWKVFNGADNCLIDDMRCLEQCLENISTSVLKFDAWWCAIVPYEVMQKGLKKSDVENIKRIPMIKFNGLCVWHEKINSLKQSAWYGYYFSKKKAKTIDKERCILHHFLMPEEKNCTEESLYFRRVGRVEYSLADSYIKLRNDAIVNFDTYFNGLSASKWLKYTKINNVKVHLEIEGKVRITLLYKEKTPSGILEKCICETYFDSEIDGEFFEEEYKTEFTKGMYCVSILSICDDTKFYGGYYYAEDCQPEDIGLAINICTFKREKYVYKNMKMLEDEFLLNKDSELNGRLYVNISDNAKTIDTSQFESDYIRVYENKNLGGAGGFTRCLIESKKMQDSCNLTHVLLMDDDVVMQPESIYRTYRILSLLKDEYKDSFVGGAMIRTDLQWFQTEAGGTWNAGQLVSHKQGLDLRVLDACLYNEVEEKCDFNAWWYCTMPISVVREDNLPMPIFIRGDDVEFGLRNMKHLILMNGICVWHEPFENKYSSSMYYYIFRNRLIDNAVRGIEYSKEQFLADFREQYFREIFTLRYKNAQLLLNGVLDFLKGPEWLMEQDGEELNMSVMQAGYKFSDLNELTIPFEYPQYEQMLNFVEEPKEQKKRKLTLNGLFGKHDKAVCVPVQNPHIAYFYKAYGAVNYDAVSGKGFETYFNKKEEIELLKAYFKLKKNVNKKYDSVKEKYMNAKELLNGIKFWEKYLNINSNWK
;
A
#
# COMPACT_ATOMS: atom_id res chain seq x y z
N MET A 1 31.38 20.51 -52.43
CA MET A 1 29.91 20.67 -52.29
C MET A 1 29.41 19.54 -51.41
N ILE A 2 28.96 19.85 -50.20
CA ILE A 2 28.33 18.88 -49.30
C ILE A 2 26.84 19.22 -49.25
N LYS A 3 25.99 18.28 -49.65
CA LYS A 3 24.53 18.44 -49.62
C LYS A 3 24.05 18.31 -48.17
N LEU A 4 23.41 19.34 -47.64
CA LEU A 4 22.99 19.43 -46.24
C LEU A 4 21.57 18.90 -46.02
N GLN A 5 20.63 19.32 -46.86
CA GLN A 5 19.21 18.97 -46.75
C GLN A 5 18.55 18.98 -48.13
N SER A 6 17.73 17.98 -48.44
CA SER A 6 16.92 17.96 -49.67
C SER A 6 15.60 18.71 -49.48
N ILE A 7 15.11 19.38 -50.52
CA ILE A 7 13.70 19.76 -50.61
C ILE A 7 12.93 18.53 -51.07
N ILE A 8 12.02 18.05 -50.22
CA ILE A 8 11.24 16.82 -50.42
C ILE A 8 9.76 17.15 -50.68
N LEU A 9 9.05 16.25 -51.35
CA LEU A 9 7.63 16.39 -51.71
C LEU A 9 6.76 15.34 -50.98
N PRO A 10 5.43 15.57 -50.87
CA PRO A 10 4.53 14.64 -50.21
C PRO A 10 4.52 13.26 -50.88
N SER A 11 4.40 12.20 -50.07
CA SER A 11 4.42 10.81 -50.55
C SER A 11 3.37 9.96 -49.84
N THR A 12 2.75 9.02 -50.58
CA THR A 12 1.77 8.08 -50.01
C THR A 12 2.40 7.06 -49.06
N LYS A 13 3.74 6.93 -49.06
CA LYS A 13 4.48 6.06 -48.13
C LYS A 13 4.64 6.70 -46.75
N ASP A 14 4.65 8.03 -46.68
CA ASP A 14 4.97 8.78 -45.45
C ASP A 14 3.83 9.76 -45.08
N CYS A 15 3.78 10.95 -45.67
CA CYS A 15 2.77 11.98 -45.40
C CYS A 15 2.28 12.66 -46.68
N THR A 16 0.97 12.84 -46.77
CA THR A 16 0.28 13.44 -47.93
C THR A 16 -0.19 14.87 -47.70
N GLU A 17 -0.04 15.41 -46.49
CA GLU A 17 -0.39 16.79 -46.17
C GLU A 17 0.61 17.76 -46.80
N GLU A 18 0.20 18.41 -47.89
CA GLU A 18 1.03 19.35 -48.65
C GLU A 18 1.65 20.44 -47.78
N ARG A 19 0.93 20.95 -46.77
CA ARG A 19 1.41 22.06 -45.92
C ARG A 19 2.61 21.71 -45.03
N MET A 20 2.94 20.44 -44.89
CA MET A 20 4.18 20.00 -44.25
C MET A 20 5.41 20.18 -45.16
N TYR A 21 5.18 20.30 -46.47
CA TYR A 21 6.21 20.33 -47.51
C TYR A 21 6.26 21.67 -48.24
N PHE A 22 5.12 22.24 -48.63
CA PHE A 22 5.07 23.54 -49.29
C PHE A 22 3.75 24.28 -49.04
N ARG A 23 3.78 25.60 -49.20
CA ARG A 23 2.60 26.46 -49.19
C ARG A 23 2.35 27.01 -50.57
N LYS A 24 1.08 27.13 -50.94
CA LYS A 24 0.72 27.55 -52.29
C LYS A 24 -0.60 28.29 -52.38
N ASN A 25 -0.74 29.11 -53.43
CA ASN A 25 -2.03 29.68 -53.83
C ASN A 25 -2.79 28.76 -54.80
N ASP A 26 -3.97 29.20 -55.22
CA ASP A 26 -4.89 28.50 -56.13
C ASP A 26 -4.32 28.24 -57.54
N LYS A 27 -3.21 28.90 -57.90
CA LYS A 27 -2.57 28.80 -59.21
C LYS A 27 -1.44 27.78 -59.27
N VAL A 28 -1.19 27.05 -58.19
CA VAL A 28 -0.19 26.01 -58.09
C VAL A 28 -0.86 24.65 -57.87
N LYS A 29 -0.39 23.65 -58.60
CA LYS A 29 -0.87 22.27 -58.51
C LYS A 29 0.30 21.32 -58.32
N TYR A 30 0.12 20.37 -57.42
CA TYR A 30 1.04 19.27 -57.19
C TYR A 30 0.46 17.99 -57.79
N SER A 31 1.31 17.16 -58.40
CA SER A 31 0.96 15.82 -58.89
C SER A 31 1.79 14.78 -58.16
N LEU A 32 1.14 13.95 -57.35
CA LEU A 32 1.77 12.79 -56.68
C LEU A 32 2.35 11.77 -57.67
N ALA A 33 1.79 11.69 -58.88
CA ALA A 33 2.22 10.72 -59.89
C ALA A 33 3.50 11.17 -60.62
N ASP A 34 3.64 12.48 -60.83
CA ASP A 34 4.74 13.06 -61.61
C ASP A 34 5.88 13.62 -60.74
N ASP A 35 5.70 13.59 -59.40
CA ASP A 35 6.63 14.14 -58.39
C ASP A 35 7.09 15.57 -58.74
N CYS A 36 6.15 16.40 -59.23
CA CYS A 36 6.45 17.74 -59.70
C CYS A 36 5.36 18.74 -59.31
N ILE A 37 5.74 20.01 -59.17
CA ILE A 37 4.83 21.11 -58.87
C ILE A 37 4.72 22.05 -60.07
N THR A 38 3.51 22.18 -60.61
CA THR A 38 3.20 23.12 -61.68
C THR A 38 2.70 24.45 -61.12
N ILE A 39 3.29 25.55 -61.57
CA ILE A 39 3.00 26.92 -61.13
C ILE A 39 2.50 27.71 -62.34
N LYS A 40 1.21 28.11 -62.37
CA LYS A 40 0.70 29.01 -63.43
C LYS A 40 1.13 30.46 -63.17
N LYS A 41 1.03 31.33 -64.18
CA LYS A 41 1.25 32.78 -64.04
C LYS A 41 0.60 33.38 -62.77
N ASN A 42 1.38 34.12 -62.00
CA ASN A 42 1.07 34.68 -60.68
C ASN A 42 0.84 33.62 -59.58
N GLY A 43 1.23 32.37 -59.83
CA GLY A 43 1.26 31.31 -58.84
C GLY A 43 2.45 31.48 -57.91
N ILE A 44 2.22 31.26 -56.62
CA ILE A 44 3.21 31.42 -55.56
C ILE A 44 3.37 30.07 -54.87
N LEU A 45 4.60 29.58 -54.82
CA LEU A 45 5.01 28.36 -54.15
C LEU A 45 6.06 28.72 -53.08
N GLY A 46 5.81 28.40 -51.82
CA GLY A 46 6.71 28.63 -50.70
C GLY A 46 7.15 27.33 -50.04
N PHE A 47 8.39 27.28 -49.56
CA PHE A 47 8.99 26.16 -48.84
C PHE A 47 9.31 26.52 -47.39
N ASP A 48 8.52 27.42 -46.81
CA ASP A 48 8.57 27.90 -45.43
C ASP A 48 7.98 26.88 -44.42
N THR A 49 8.21 25.59 -44.65
CA THR A 49 7.51 24.46 -43.99
C THR A 49 8.45 23.58 -43.16
N TYR A 50 7.90 22.72 -42.31
CA TYR A 50 8.66 21.84 -41.42
C TYR A 50 9.77 21.05 -42.13
N PHE A 51 9.48 20.42 -43.28
CA PHE A 51 10.47 19.58 -43.98
C PHE A 51 11.44 20.35 -44.88
N ASN A 52 11.03 21.50 -45.42
CA ASN A 52 11.75 22.15 -46.52
C ASN A 52 12.34 23.51 -46.18
N ALA A 53 12.02 24.07 -45.01
CA ALA A 53 12.75 25.21 -44.48
C ALA A 53 14.12 24.76 -43.96
N PHE A 54 15.11 25.66 -44.04
CA PHE A 54 16.46 25.43 -43.55
C PHE A 54 16.65 26.17 -42.22
N PHE A 55 16.78 25.41 -41.13
CA PHE A 55 16.91 25.96 -39.79
C PHE A 55 18.38 26.21 -39.45
N ALA A 56 18.86 27.44 -39.67
CA ALA A 56 20.28 27.76 -39.60
C ALA A 56 20.88 27.58 -38.19
N ASP A 57 20.06 27.75 -37.15
CA ASP A 57 20.45 27.73 -35.74
C ASP A 57 21.15 26.43 -35.38
N SER A 58 20.54 25.29 -35.72
CA SER A 58 21.10 23.97 -35.42
C SER A 58 22.40 23.74 -36.17
N TRP A 59 22.48 24.16 -37.44
CA TRP A 59 23.69 23.96 -38.24
C TRP A 59 24.85 24.83 -37.76
N PHE A 60 24.64 26.13 -37.54
CA PHE A 60 25.74 27.05 -37.19
C PHE A 60 26.19 26.93 -35.73
N CYS A 61 25.27 26.64 -34.81
CA CYS A 61 25.62 26.41 -33.41
C CYS A 61 26.44 25.14 -33.23
N TYR A 62 26.04 24.04 -33.88
CA TYR A 62 26.58 22.71 -33.56
C TYR A 62 27.62 22.17 -34.55
N THR A 63 27.62 22.63 -35.80
CA THR A 63 28.49 22.11 -36.89
C THR A 63 29.54 23.12 -37.34
N ASN A 64 30.50 22.67 -38.15
CA ASN A 64 31.51 23.54 -38.77
C ASN A 64 31.02 24.31 -40.00
N VAL A 65 29.74 24.19 -40.38
CA VAL A 65 29.15 24.91 -41.52
C VAL A 65 29.08 26.40 -41.24
N LYS A 66 29.48 27.22 -42.21
CA LYS A 66 29.49 28.69 -42.16
C LYS A 66 28.74 29.32 -43.33
N ASN A 67 28.74 28.65 -44.48
CA ASN A 67 28.05 29.10 -45.68
C ASN A 67 27.05 28.06 -46.12
N VAL A 68 25.85 28.52 -46.43
CA VAL A 68 24.79 27.68 -46.98
C VAL A 68 24.37 28.31 -48.30
N ARG A 69 24.01 27.45 -49.25
CA ARG A 69 23.49 27.80 -50.57
C ARG A 69 22.30 26.92 -50.86
N VAL A 70 21.41 27.39 -51.73
CA VAL A 70 20.28 26.61 -52.23
C VAL A 70 20.40 26.44 -53.72
N ARG A 71 20.14 25.22 -54.18
CA ARG A 71 20.04 24.87 -55.58
C ARG A 71 18.65 24.37 -55.91
N LEU A 72 18.01 24.94 -56.93
CA LEU A 72 16.65 24.58 -57.36
C LEU A 72 16.63 24.26 -58.85
N GLN A 73 16.00 23.15 -59.19
CA GLN A 73 15.70 22.79 -60.57
C GLN A 73 14.28 23.25 -60.91
N ILE A 74 14.18 24.34 -61.66
CA ILE A 74 12.91 24.98 -62.03
C ILE A 74 12.91 25.21 -63.54
N LYS A 75 11.80 24.90 -64.20
CA LYS A 75 11.54 25.27 -65.60
C LYS A 75 10.57 26.44 -65.67
N GLY A 76 10.75 27.33 -66.63
CA GLY A 76 9.91 28.48 -66.91
C GLY A 76 10.39 29.79 -66.27
N GLU A 77 9.67 30.87 -66.59
CA GLU A 77 9.99 32.23 -66.15
C GLU A 77 9.44 32.52 -64.74
N VAL A 78 10.34 32.54 -63.76
CA VAL A 78 10.03 32.70 -62.34
C VAL A 78 10.83 33.82 -61.69
N ARG A 79 10.34 34.24 -60.53
CA ARG A 79 11.10 35.00 -59.56
C ARG A 79 11.33 34.12 -58.34
N VAL A 80 12.58 33.99 -57.93
CA VAL A 80 12.96 33.22 -56.74
C VAL A 80 13.40 34.19 -55.67
N ALA A 81 12.77 34.10 -54.50
CA ALA A 81 13.06 34.90 -53.33
C ALA A 81 13.44 33.98 -52.15
N LEU A 82 14.43 34.41 -51.38
CA LEU A 82 14.84 33.77 -50.14
C LEU A 82 14.39 34.64 -48.97
N PHE A 83 13.73 34.00 -48.00
CA PHE A 83 13.19 34.66 -46.82
C PHE A 83 13.87 34.12 -45.57
N LEU A 84 14.25 35.03 -44.69
CA LEU A 84 14.59 34.77 -43.30
C LEU A 84 13.34 35.02 -42.44
N HIS A 85 13.03 34.08 -41.57
CA HIS A 85 11.93 34.16 -40.62
C HIS A 85 12.49 34.14 -39.20
N GLU A 86 12.09 35.12 -38.40
CA GLU A 86 12.51 35.29 -37.02
C GLU A 86 11.28 35.49 -36.14
N LYS A 87 11.20 34.79 -35.01
CA LYS A 87 10.16 35.04 -34.01
C LYS A 87 10.60 36.21 -33.12
N THR A 88 9.78 37.25 -33.08
CA THR A 88 9.97 38.43 -32.21
C THR A 88 8.84 38.50 -31.18
N ALA A 89 8.94 39.41 -30.20
CA ALA A 89 7.88 39.61 -29.20
C ALA A 89 6.54 40.04 -29.83
N ASP A 90 6.57 40.65 -31.02
CA ASP A 90 5.39 41.18 -31.74
C ASP A 90 4.84 40.20 -32.81
N GLY A 91 5.41 38.99 -32.92
CA GLY A 91 5.04 37.97 -33.90
C GLY A 91 6.20 37.57 -34.81
N ILE A 92 5.89 36.91 -35.94
CA ILE A 92 6.90 36.46 -36.92
C ILE A 92 7.28 37.63 -37.82
N ASN A 93 8.56 37.99 -37.80
CA ASN A 93 9.15 38.91 -38.75
C ASN A 93 9.67 38.11 -39.96
N GLU A 94 9.13 38.40 -41.15
CA GLU A 94 9.58 37.83 -42.42
C GLU A 94 10.39 38.88 -43.18
N LYS A 95 11.66 38.56 -43.48
CA LYS A 95 12.57 39.42 -44.22
C LYS A 95 13.02 38.76 -45.52
N CYS A 96 12.73 39.39 -46.65
CA CYS A 96 13.33 38.98 -47.93
C CYS A 96 14.81 39.37 -47.93
N VAL A 97 15.70 38.37 -47.98
CA VAL A 97 17.16 38.57 -47.95
C VAL A 97 17.79 38.50 -49.34
N TYR A 98 17.10 37.86 -50.29
CA TYR A 98 17.55 37.74 -51.67
C TYR A 98 16.34 37.59 -52.58
N GLU A 99 16.33 38.26 -53.73
CA GLU A 99 15.31 38.05 -54.76
C GLU A 99 15.95 38.23 -56.14
N SER A 100 15.64 37.33 -57.06
CA SER A 100 16.14 37.43 -58.45
C SER A 100 15.15 36.82 -59.44
N TYR A 101 15.24 37.26 -60.69
CA TYR A 101 14.55 36.62 -61.80
C TYR A 101 15.37 35.44 -62.31
N TYR A 102 14.68 34.34 -62.61
CA TYR A 102 15.26 33.14 -63.18
C TYR A 102 14.37 32.63 -64.30
N ASN A 103 14.96 32.28 -65.43
CA ASN A 103 14.25 31.70 -66.55
C ASN A 103 15.14 30.62 -67.16
N SER A 104 14.67 29.38 -67.16
CA SER A 104 15.30 28.30 -67.92
C SER A 104 14.23 27.34 -68.43
N GLU A 105 14.42 26.87 -69.66
CA GLU A 105 13.58 25.82 -70.28
C GLU A 105 14.40 24.53 -70.48
N VAL A 106 15.65 24.50 -69.99
CA VAL A 106 16.63 23.43 -70.24
C VAL A 106 16.65 22.44 -69.07
N ASP A 107 16.53 21.15 -69.36
CA ASP A 107 16.74 20.09 -68.38
C ASP A 107 18.20 20.09 -67.88
N GLY A 108 18.40 20.36 -66.59
CA GLY A 108 19.71 20.36 -65.94
C GLY A 108 20.27 21.73 -65.60
N ASP A 109 19.59 22.82 -65.97
CA ASP A 109 19.89 24.15 -65.42
C ASP A 109 19.36 24.27 -63.99
N TYR A 110 20.11 24.97 -63.15
CA TYR A 110 19.75 25.19 -61.76
C TYR A 110 19.81 26.66 -61.40
N PHE A 111 18.81 27.11 -60.66
CA PHE A 111 18.92 28.32 -59.85
C PHE A 111 19.86 28.04 -58.68
N ASP A 112 20.80 28.94 -58.40
CA ASP A 112 21.78 28.81 -57.33
C ASP A 112 21.98 30.15 -56.62
N ALA A 113 21.78 30.18 -55.30
CA ALA A 113 21.93 31.38 -54.48
C ALA A 113 22.48 31.05 -53.09
N ALA A 114 23.21 32.00 -52.50
CA ALA A 114 23.75 31.91 -51.14
C ALA A 114 22.83 32.57 -50.10
N PHE A 115 22.89 32.10 -48.86
CA PHE A 115 22.27 32.75 -47.70
C PHE A 115 23.21 33.81 -47.11
N ASP A 116 22.66 34.90 -46.56
CA ASP A 116 23.40 35.80 -45.69
C ASP A 116 23.55 35.12 -44.32
N THR A 117 24.74 34.62 -44.01
CA THR A 117 24.98 33.64 -42.94
C THR A 117 25.28 34.25 -41.56
N LEU A 118 25.13 35.57 -41.41
CA LEU A 118 25.37 36.27 -40.14
C LEU A 118 24.15 36.30 -39.22
N VAL A 119 22.99 35.79 -39.65
CA VAL A 119 21.74 35.85 -38.88
C VAL A 119 21.20 34.45 -38.60
N ILE A 120 20.87 34.21 -37.34
CA ILE A 120 20.31 32.96 -36.79
C ILE A 120 18.79 33.03 -37.00
N GLY A 121 18.19 32.00 -37.59
CA GLY A 121 16.76 31.89 -37.87
C GLY A 121 16.41 30.81 -38.89
N MET A 122 15.16 30.81 -39.35
CA MET A 122 14.67 29.86 -40.35
C MET A 122 14.69 30.48 -41.75
N TYR A 123 15.39 29.84 -42.69
CA TYR A 123 15.43 30.25 -44.08
C TYR A 123 14.47 29.44 -44.94
N SER A 124 13.90 30.07 -45.95
CA SER A 124 12.98 29.42 -46.88
C SER A 124 13.06 30.02 -48.27
N VAL A 125 12.56 29.26 -49.25
CA VAL A 125 12.49 29.65 -50.65
C VAL A 125 11.04 29.95 -51.04
N ARG A 126 10.82 31.01 -51.81
CA ARG A 126 9.54 31.32 -52.45
C ARG A 126 9.74 31.53 -53.96
N ILE A 127 8.90 30.88 -54.76
CA ILE A 127 8.91 30.92 -56.21
C ILE A 127 7.60 31.54 -56.69
N LEU A 128 7.70 32.63 -57.45
CA LEU A 128 6.58 33.29 -58.12
C LEU A 128 6.72 33.09 -59.64
N CYS A 129 5.73 32.47 -60.28
CA CYS A 129 5.71 32.40 -61.74
C CYS A 129 5.31 33.76 -62.33
N VAL A 130 6.20 34.36 -63.10
CA VAL A 130 6.03 35.71 -63.66
C VAL A 130 5.20 35.65 -64.95
N ASN A 131 5.43 34.63 -65.77
CA ASN A 131 4.78 34.49 -67.06
C ASN A 131 4.54 33.03 -67.44
N GLY A 132 3.50 32.76 -68.23
CA GLY A 132 3.19 31.41 -68.72
C GLY A 132 2.92 30.39 -67.61
N ARG A 133 3.75 29.33 -67.60
CA ARG A 133 3.73 28.20 -66.65
C ARG A 133 5.18 27.90 -66.28
N ALA A 134 5.41 27.59 -65.01
CA ALA A 134 6.67 27.10 -64.49
C ALA A 134 6.48 25.73 -63.82
N GLU A 135 7.57 24.97 -63.68
CA GLU A 135 7.58 23.64 -63.05
C GLU A 135 8.76 23.56 -62.08
N PHE A 136 8.48 23.28 -60.81
CA PHE A 136 9.50 22.92 -59.82
C PHE A 136 9.67 21.40 -59.83
N ILE A 137 10.93 20.96 -59.98
CA ILE A 137 11.30 19.54 -60.10
C ILE A 137 11.98 19.07 -58.81
N SER A 138 13.05 19.73 -58.39
CA SER A 138 13.80 19.33 -57.20
C SER A 138 14.60 20.50 -56.62
N GLY A 139 15.08 20.35 -55.39
CA GLY A 139 16.01 21.31 -54.81
C GLY A 139 16.73 20.76 -53.59
N PHE A 140 17.79 21.42 -53.18
CA PHE A 140 18.52 21.09 -51.96
C PHE A 140 19.36 22.27 -51.46
N TYR A 141 19.60 22.26 -50.15
CA TYR A 141 20.55 23.12 -49.47
C TYR A 141 21.91 22.44 -49.42
N TYR A 142 22.99 23.19 -49.61
CA TYR A 142 24.35 22.68 -49.62
C TYR A 142 25.34 23.71 -49.05
N THR A 143 26.53 23.24 -48.70
CA THR A 143 27.68 24.08 -48.38
C THR A 143 28.83 23.81 -49.34
N ASP A 144 29.57 24.86 -49.68
CA ASP A 144 30.84 24.83 -50.39
C ASP A 144 32.03 25.08 -49.43
N ASP A 145 31.78 25.12 -48.12
CA ASP A 145 32.84 25.22 -47.12
C ASP A 145 33.82 24.05 -47.23
N ASN A 146 35.11 24.34 -47.05
CA ASN A 146 36.15 23.34 -46.96
C ASN A 146 36.21 22.76 -45.55
N ILE A 147 35.23 21.93 -45.20
CA ILE A 147 35.07 21.33 -43.86
C ILE A 147 35.28 19.81 -43.91
N TYR A 148 35.89 19.27 -42.86
CA TYR A 148 36.05 17.84 -42.68
C TYR A 148 34.73 17.21 -42.26
N ALA A 149 34.30 16.17 -42.98
CA ALA A 149 33.16 15.32 -42.61
C ALA A 149 33.69 14.02 -41.98
N SER A 150 33.31 13.74 -40.74
CA SER A 150 33.64 12.45 -40.10
C SER A 150 32.85 11.29 -40.71
N ASP A 151 33.40 10.08 -40.66
CA ASP A 151 32.69 8.84 -41.02
C ASP A 151 31.69 8.45 -39.91
N SER A 152 30.68 9.31 -39.73
CA SER A 152 29.64 9.13 -38.70
C SER A 152 28.68 8.01 -39.09
N LYS A 153 28.47 7.04 -38.19
CA LYS A 153 27.61 5.86 -38.45
C LYS A 153 26.43 5.85 -37.49
N VAL A 154 25.22 5.80 -38.03
CA VAL A 154 23.98 5.67 -37.27
C VAL A 154 23.48 4.23 -37.39
N ASN A 155 23.39 3.52 -36.26
CA ASN A 155 22.79 2.20 -36.16
C ASN A 155 21.39 2.34 -35.55
N LEU A 156 20.39 1.65 -36.10
CA LEU A 156 19.02 1.72 -35.60
C LEU A 156 18.80 0.66 -34.54
N TRP A 157 18.25 1.05 -33.39
CA TRP A 157 17.92 0.17 -32.29
C TRP A 157 16.42 0.22 -32.08
N ILE A 158 15.73 -0.88 -32.40
CA ILE A 158 14.29 -1.01 -32.30
C ILE A 158 14.00 -1.95 -31.14
N LYS A 159 13.32 -1.47 -30.09
CA LYS A 159 12.81 -2.33 -29.03
C LYS A 159 11.71 -3.23 -29.58
N ALA A 160 11.53 -4.45 -29.07
CA ALA A 160 10.39 -5.30 -29.43
C ALA A 160 9.47 -5.49 -28.21
N ASN A 161 8.18 -5.15 -28.33
CA ASN A 161 7.20 -5.22 -27.24
C ASN A 161 5.74 -5.29 -27.78
N ASN A 162 5.38 -6.41 -28.42
CA ASN A 162 4.04 -6.70 -28.96
C ASN A 162 3.58 -5.90 -30.21
N HIS A 163 4.41 -5.02 -30.81
CA HIS A 163 4.07 -4.30 -32.04
C HIS A 163 4.85 -4.75 -33.30
N ASN A 164 4.97 -6.07 -33.47
CA ASN A 164 5.76 -6.72 -34.52
C ASN A 164 5.62 -6.15 -35.94
N ASN A 165 4.42 -5.71 -36.34
CA ASN A 165 4.17 -5.17 -37.69
C ASN A 165 4.97 -3.90 -38.02
N TYR A 166 5.25 -3.03 -37.06
CA TYR A 166 6.02 -1.79 -37.32
C TYR A 166 7.52 -2.08 -37.33
N ILE A 167 7.97 -2.96 -36.43
CA ILE A 167 9.32 -3.52 -36.44
C ILE A 167 9.63 -4.08 -37.83
N TYR A 168 8.75 -4.93 -38.37
CA TYR A 168 8.94 -5.53 -39.69
C TYR A 168 8.97 -4.48 -40.81
N LYS A 169 8.11 -3.46 -40.76
CA LYS A 169 8.11 -2.36 -41.75
C LYS A 169 9.40 -1.55 -41.71
N ASN A 170 9.89 -1.18 -40.52
CA ASN A 170 11.16 -0.45 -40.39
C ASN A 170 12.35 -1.32 -40.84
N VAL A 171 12.35 -2.60 -40.50
CA VAL A 171 13.38 -3.57 -40.93
C VAL A 171 13.39 -3.72 -42.45
N GLU A 172 12.23 -3.87 -43.09
CA GLU A 172 12.11 -4.02 -44.55
C GLU A 172 12.59 -2.78 -45.30
N ARG A 173 12.22 -1.58 -44.80
CA ARG A 173 12.58 -0.29 -45.40
C ARG A 173 14.07 0.02 -45.20
N LEU A 174 14.57 -0.12 -43.98
CA LEU A 174 15.86 0.46 -43.56
C LEU A 174 16.98 -0.58 -43.53
N GLY A 175 16.67 -1.86 -43.30
CA GLY A 175 17.66 -2.94 -43.20
C GLY A 175 18.42 -3.24 -44.50
N LYS A 176 18.12 -2.53 -45.60
CA LYS A 176 18.92 -2.58 -46.84
C LYS A 176 20.14 -1.64 -46.78
N ASN A 177 19.97 -0.46 -46.19
CA ASN A 177 20.95 0.62 -46.22
C ASN A 177 21.60 0.86 -44.85
N TYR A 178 20.94 0.43 -43.77
CA TYR A 178 21.35 0.68 -42.39
C TYR A 178 21.45 -0.59 -41.57
N LYS A 179 22.33 -0.57 -40.55
CA LYS A 179 22.41 -1.64 -39.56
C LYS A 179 21.27 -1.49 -38.55
N VAL A 180 20.48 -2.54 -38.37
CA VAL A 180 19.30 -2.55 -37.50
C VAL A 180 19.47 -3.63 -36.42
N PHE A 181 19.32 -3.23 -35.17
CA PHE A 181 19.32 -4.10 -34.01
C PHE A 181 17.91 -4.16 -33.43
N VAL A 182 17.31 -5.34 -33.42
CA VAL A 182 16.00 -5.58 -32.81
C VAL A 182 16.24 -6.17 -31.42
N LEU A 183 15.93 -5.39 -30.39
CA LEU A 183 16.19 -5.72 -28.99
C LEU A 183 14.96 -6.43 -28.43
N ASN A 184 15.04 -7.76 -28.33
CA ASN A 184 13.94 -8.63 -28.02
C ASN A 184 13.92 -9.01 -26.53
N ASP A 185 12.87 -8.60 -25.80
CA ASP A 185 12.67 -8.91 -24.37
C ASP A 185 11.64 -10.06 -24.20
N GLY A 186 11.88 -11.19 -24.88
CA GLY A 186 11.04 -12.39 -24.79
C GLY A 186 9.83 -12.45 -25.72
N GLU A 187 9.75 -11.57 -26.72
CA GLU A 187 8.69 -11.58 -27.75
C GLU A 187 8.93 -12.67 -28.81
N THR A 188 7.82 -13.21 -29.34
CA THR A 188 7.87 -14.14 -30.48
C THR A 188 7.91 -13.35 -31.79
N LEU A 189 9.09 -13.32 -32.42
CA LEU A 189 9.31 -12.64 -33.70
C LEU A 189 9.42 -13.66 -34.85
N ASP A 190 8.84 -13.35 -36.00
CA ASP A 190 8.91 -14.20 -37.19
C ASP A 190 10.25 -13.98 -37.91
N GLU A 191 11.12 -15.00 -37.83
CA GLU A 191 12.45 -15.02 -38.47
C GLU A 191 12.39 -14.74 -39.98
N GLY A 192 11.26 -15.02 -40.64
CA GLY A 192 11.05 -14.77 -42.06
C GLY A 192 11.18 -13.30 -42.49
N HIS A 193 11.06 -12.35 -41.55
CA HIS A 193 11.19 -10.91 -41.79
C HIS A 193 12.63 -10.38 -41.63
N PHE A 194 13.55 -11.13 -41.01
CA PHE A 194 14.91 -10.67 -40.71
C PHE A 194 15.97 -11.27 -41.65
N LYS A 195 15.69 -11.27 -42.96
CA LYS A 195 16.54 -11.92 -43.98
C LYS A 195 17.78 -11.12 -44.39
N SER A 196 17.85 -9.83 -44.05
CA SER A 196 18.99 -8.98 -44.40
C SER A 196 20.17 -9.23 -43.47
N GLN A 197 21.39 -9.29 -44.03
CA GLN A 197 22.63 -9.41 -43.24
C GLN A 197 22.91 -8.19 -42.36
N ASN A 198 22.24 -7.06 -42.60
CA ASN A 198 22.37 -5.85 -41.80
C ASN A 198 21.44 -5.83 -40.57
N VAL A 199 20.63 -6.86 -40.36
CA VAL A 199 19.64 -6.93 -39.27
C VAL A 199 20.06 -7.99 -38.26
N SER A 200 20.03 -7.65 -36.99
CA SER A 200 20.38 -8.57 -35.90
C SER A 200 19.34 -8.50 -34.79
N VAL A 201 18.78 -9.64 -34.41
CA VAL A 201 17.89 -9.76 -33.25
C VAL A 201 18.76 -10.11 -32.03
N ILE A 202 18.64 -9.33 -30.96
CA ILE A 202 19.42 -9.50 -29.73
C ILE A 202 18.45 -9.78 -28.60
N ASP A 203 18.65 -10.91 -27.92
CA ASP A 203 17.90 -11.23 -26.70
C ASP A 203 18.41 -10.36 -25.53
N VAL A 204 17.51 -9.59 -24.93
CA VAL A 204 17.81 -8.70 -23.80
C VAL A 204 17.18 -9.18 -22.48
N SER A 205 16.57 -10.37 -22.47
CA SER A 205 15.93 -10.98 -21.28
C SER A 205 16.92 -11.47 -20.21
N GLU A 206 18.21 -11.65 -20.56
CA GLU A 206 19.25 -12.05 -19.60
C GLU A 206 19.62 -10.89 -18.64
N LYS A 207 19.46 -11.14 -17.33
CA LYS A 207 19.59 -10.18 -16.20
C LYS A 207 20.97 -9.51 -15.98
N ASN A 208 21.94 -9.68 -16.88
CA ASN A 208 23.36 -9.42 -16.59
C ASN A 208 24.01 -8.28 -17.42
N ASP A 209 23.27 -7.45 -18.15
CA ASP A 209 23.77 -6.30 -18.94
C ASP A 209 24.85 -6.64 -20.00
N LYS A 210 25.23 -7.91 -20.14
CA LYS A 210 26.33 -8.35 -21.01
C LYS A 210 26.06 -8.11 -22.48
N TRP A 211 24.79 -8.13 -22.89
CA TRP A 211 24.37 -7.84 -24.27
C TRP A 211 24.73 -6.39 -24.65
N LEU A 212 24.51 -5.44 -23.73
CA LEU A 212 24.78 -4.02 -23.93
C LEU A 212 26.29 -3.76 -23.91
N GLU A 213 27.01 -4.36 -22.95
CA GLU A 213 28.48 -4.33 -22.96
C GLU A 213 29.05 -4.91 -24.26
N SER A 214 28.48 -6.01 -24.77
CA SER A 214 28.91 -6.64 -26.02
C SER A 214 28.65 -5.76 -27.25
N LEU A 215 27.51 -5.08 -27.31
CA LEU A 215 27.17 -4.13 -28.38
C LEU A 215 28.08 -2.90 -28.41
N LEU A 216 28.46 -2.42 -27.22
CA LEU A 216 29.27 -1.23 -27.06
C LEU A 216 30.78 -1.52 -27.10
N LYS A 217 31.20 -2.79 -26.96
CA LYS A 217 32.61 -3.18 -26.92
C LYS A 217 33.34 -2.85 -28.22
N GLY A 218 34.43 -2.10 -28.11
CA GLY A 218 35.28 -1.73 -29.26
C GLY A 218 34.69 -0.63 -30.15
N LYS A 219 33.57 -0.02 -29.74
CA LYS A 219 32.94 1.11 -30.41
C LYS A 219 33.51 2.41 -29.86
N SER A 220 33.99 3.30 -30.74
CA SER A 220 34.60 4.58 -30.35
C SER A 220 34.34 5.65 -31.40
N GLY A 221 34.11 6.89 -30.94
CA GLY A 221 34.18 8.15 -31.71
C GLY A 221 33.48 8.18 -33.08
N ASN A 222 32.31 8.82 -33.13
CA ASN A 222 31.44 9.02 -34.31
C ASN A 222 30.48 7.85 -34.66
N GLU A 223 30.25 6.91 -33.73
CA GLU A 223 29.15 5.94 -33.85
C GLU A 223 27.97 6.32 -32.94
N TYR A 224 26.76 6.28 -33.50
CA TYR A 224 25.52 6.74 -32.88
C TYR A 224 24.44 5.67 -32.97
N ALA A 225 23.53 5.63 -31.99
CA ALA A 225 22.33 4.81 -32.02
C ALA A 225 21.12 5.70 -32.24
N LEU A 226 20.32 5.43 -33.27
CA LEU A 226 18.97 5.96 -33.37
C LEU A 226 18.04 5.00 -32.62
N LEU A 227 17.58 5.43 -31.45
CA LEU A 227 16.67 4.66 -30.62
C LEU A 227 15.23 4.89 -31.09
N LEU A 228 14.52 3.77 -31.29
CA LEU A 228 13.17 3.72 -31.81
C LEU A 228 12.34 2.78 -30.94
N ASP A 229 11.10 3.18 -30.70
CA ASP A 229 10.11 2.30 -30.07
C ASP A 229 9.50 1.33 -31.09
N ASP A 230 8.74 0.38 -30.60
CA ASP A 230 8.29 -0.75 -31.40
C ASP A 230 7.02 -0.47 -32.22
N ASP A 231 6.36 0.66 -31.99
CA ASP A 231 5.11 1.12 -32.62
C ASP A 231 5.26 2.36 -33.52
N VAL A 232 6.48 2.79 -33.81
CA VAL A 232 6.77 3.97 -34.65
C VAL A 232 7.24 3.59 -36.07
N ILE A 233 7.05 4.49 -37.04
CA ILE A 233 7.61 4.38 -38.40
C ILE A 233 8.51 5.57 -38.69
N VAL A 234 9.78 5.32 -39.04
CA VAL A 234 10.75 6.38 -39.32
C VAL A 234 10.55 6.97 -40.71
N GLN A 235 10.75 8.29 -40.84
CA GLN A 235 10.91 8.91 -42.15
C GLN A 235 12.32 8.61 -42.69
N GLU A 236 12.42 7.91 -43.82
CA GLU A 236 13.69 7.45 -44.41
C GLU A 236 14.72 8.56 -44.73
N ASN A 237 14.31 9.64 -45.40
CA ASN A 237 15.13 10.82 -45.71
C ASN A 237 15.61 11.57 -44.46
N ALA A 238 14.95 11.40 -43.31
CA ALA A 238 15.39 11.99 -42.06
C ALA A 238 16.76 11.45 -41.61
N ILE A 239 16.99 10.15 -41.83
CA ILE A 239 18.23 9.48 -41.43
C ILE A 239 19.41 9.97 -42.27
N ASP A 240 19.20 10.18 -43.58
CA ASP A 240 20.23 10.70 -44.47
C ASP A 240 20.67 12.13 -44.05
N ASN A 241 19.70 13.02 -43.82
CA ASN A 241 19.97 14.41 -43.43
C ASN A 241 20.71 14.48 -42.09
N ILE A 242 20.30 13.66 -41.11
CA ILE A 242 20.93 13.67 -39.80
C ILE A 242 22.32 13.03 -39.82
N CYS A 243 22.59 12.03 -40.66
CA CYS A 243 23.94 11.50 -40.84
C CYS A 243 24.91 12.59 -41.35
N VAL A 244 24.46 13.43 -42.29
CA VAL A 244 25.26 14.57 -42.75
C VAL A 244 25.49 15.57 -41.62
N PHE A 245 24.46 15.93 -40.86
CA PHE A 245 24.60 16.82 -39.71
C PHE A 245 25.61 16.30 -38.68
N LEU A 246 25.50 15.02 -38.29
CA LEU A 246 26.41 14.38 -37.35
C LEU A 246 27.85 14.29 -37.88
N SER A 247 28.03 14.16 -39.20
CA SER A 247 29.36 14.15 -39.83
C SER A 247 30.08 15.50 -39.76
N LEU A 248 29.34 16.60 -39.57
CA LEU A 248 29.87 17.96 -39.60
C LEU A 248 29.95 18.61 -38.21
N LEU A 249 29.59 17.89 -37.14
CA LEU A 249 29.65 18.39 -35.76
C LEU A 249 31.03 18.92 -35.39
N LYS A 250 31.06 20.01 -34.61
CA LYS A 250 32.28 20.46 -33.93
C LYS A 250 32.74 19.39 -32.94
N ASP A 251 34.04 19.29 -32.69
CA ASP A 251 34.59 18.26 -31.79
C ASP A 251 33.97 18.30 -30.38
N GLU A 252 33.71 19.51 -29.85
CA GLU A 252 33.05 19.72 -28.57
C GLU A 252 31.59 19.23 -28.52
N ASN A 253 30.94 19.11 -29.68
CA ASN A 253 29.55 18.71 -29.81
C ASN A 253 29.37 17.23 -30.18
N LYS A 254 30.43 16.43 -30.27
CA LYS A 254 30.32 15.01 -30.66
C LYS A 254 29.49 14.16 -29.68
N ASN A 255 29.35 14.61 -28.45
CA ASN A 255 28.62 13.93 -27.39
C ASN A 255 27.19 14.47 -27.17
N ILE A 256 26.68 15.37 -28.03
CA ILE A 256 25.29 15.85 -27.92
C ILE A 256 24.30 14.74 -28.26
N ILE A 257 23.10 14.84 -27.71
CA ILE A 257 21.95 14.01 -28.08
C ILE A 257 21.08 14.81 -29.03
N VAL A 258 20.65 14.17 -30.12
CA VAL A 258 19.74 14.79 -31.09
C VAL A 258 18.37 14.14 -30.99
N GLU A 259 17.35 14.94 -30.73
CA GLU A 259 15.97 14.50 -30.61
C GLU A 259 15.17 14.85 -31.86
N GLY A 260 14.29 13.93 -32.26
CA GLY A 260 13.34 14.11 -33.35
C GLY A 260 11.89 14.25 -32.89
N ASP A 261 11.03 14.70 -33.80
CA ASP A 261 9.60 14.88 -33.55
C ASP A 261 8.81 13.57 -33.70
N VAL A 262 7.79 13.41 -32.86
CA VAL A 262 6.83 12.30 -32.94
C VAL A 262 5.51 12.84 -33.46
N PHE A 263 5.12 12.40 -34.65
CA PHE A 263 3.85 12.79 -35.28
C PHE A 263 2.79 11.70 -35.11
N ARG A 264 1.56 12.17 -34.89
CA ARG A 264 0.37 11.32 -35.00
C ARG A 264 0.14 10.89 -36.46
N ARG A 265 0.02 9.60 -36.71
CA ARG A 265 -0.24 9.08 -38.07
C ARG A 265 -1.65 9.40 -38.57
N ASP A 266 -2.63 9.47 -37.68
CA ASP A 266 -4.01 9.84 -38.01
C ASP A 266 -4.18 11.35 -38.26
N LEU A 267 -3.31 12.17 -37.64
CA LEU A 267 -3.38 13.63 -37.73
C LEU A 267 -2.17 14.27 -38.43
N GLN A 268 -1.33 13.49 -39.13
CA GLN A 268 -0.17 13.72 -40.06
C GLN A 268 0.75 14.97 -39.92
N TRP A 269 0.40 15.95 -39.12
CA TRP A 269 1.04 17.25 -39.00
C TRP A 269 1.03 17.76 -37.56
N LYS A 270 0.42 17.00 -36.64
CA LYS A 270 0.35 17.29 -35.21
C LYS A 270 1.51 16.61 -34.48
N VAL A 271 2.44 17.42 -33.98
CA VAL A 271 3.59 16.99 -33.16
C VAL A 271 3.17 16.85 -31.71
N PHE A 272 3.67 15.83 -31.05
CA PHE A 272 3.58 15.69 -29.61
C PHE A 272 4.80 16.33 -28.94
N ASN A 273 4.57 17.34 -28.09
CA ASN A 273 5.59 17.95 -27.27
C ASN A 273 5.34 17.54 -25.81
N GLY A 274 6.26 16.78 -25.22
CA GLY A 274 6.11 16.18 -23.89
C GLY A 274 6.17 17.16 -22.70
N ALA A 275 6.04 18.46 -22.95
CA ALA A 275 5.86 19.46 -21.91
C ALA A 275 4.36 19.80 -21.88
N ASP A 276 3.66 19.23 -20.91
CA ASP A 276 2.22 19.38 -20.66
C ASP A 276 1.34 18.71 -21.74
N ASN A 277 0.60 17.66 -21.36
CA ASN A 277 -0.36 16.89 -22.18
C ASN A 277 -1.57 17.71 -22.72
N CYS A 278 -1.39 19.00 -22.99
CA CYS A 278 -2.39 19.97 -23.41
C CYS A 278 -2.05 20.73 -24.71
N LEU A 279 -0.79 20.75 -25.18
CA LEU A 279 -0.43 21.47 -26.41
C LEU A 279 0.05 20.50 -27.50
N ILE A 280 -0.81 20.29 -28.49
CA ILE A 280 -0.44 19.64 -29.74
C ILE A 280 -0.07 20.74 -30.73
N ASP A 281 1.21 20.82 -31.09
CA ASP A 281 1.64 21.79 -32.10
C ASP A 281 1.31 21.31 -33.51
N ASP A 282 0.75 22.22 -34.33
CA ASP A 282 0.36 21.99 -35.72
C ASP A 282 1.48 22.48 -36.65
N MET A 283 2.35 21.58 -37.10
CA MET A 283 3.50 21.92 -37.94
C MET A 283 3.15 22.40 -39.36
N ARG A 284 1.86 22.56 -39.69
CA ARG A 284 1.44 23.35 -40.87
C ARG A 284 1.60 24.85 -40.62
N CYS A 285 1.64 25.28 -39.36
CA CYS A 285 1.81 26.66 -38.93
C CYS A 285 3.30 27.05 -38.92
N LEU A 286 3.63 28.15 -39.59
CA LEU A 286 4.99 28.70 -39.65
C LEU A 286 5.55 29.03 -38.25
N GLU A 287 4.70 29.58 -37.39
CA GLU A 287 5.05 29.95 -36.01
C GLU A 287 5.56 28.76 -35.21
N GLN A 288 4.81 27.66 -35.27
CA GLN A 288 5.15 26.43 -34.55
C GLN A 288 6.40 25.75 -35.12
N CYS A 289 6.65 25.88 -36.44
CA CYS A 289 7.91 25.43 -37.04
C CYS A 289 9.13 26.17 -36.46
N LEU A 290 9.02 27.49 -36.27
CA LEU A 290 10.06 28.33 -35.69
C LEU A 290 10.29 28.04 -34.20
N GLU A 291 9.22 27.85 -33.44
CA GLU A 291 9.29 27.57 -32.01
C GLU A 291 9.87 26.20 -31.68
N ASN A 292 9.72 25.23 -32.58
CA ASN A 292 10.10 23.85 -32.32
C ASN A 292 11.58 23.70 -31.91
N ILE A 293 12.48 24.54 -32.43
CA ILE A 293 13.93 24.47 -32.14
C ILE A 293 14.32 25.26 -30.88
N SER A 294 13.44 26.15 -30.39
CA SER A 294 13.72 27.08 -29.28
C SER A 294 13.44 26.50 -27.88
N THR A 295 12.96 25.26 -27.78
CA THR A 295 12.66 24.59 -26.51
C THR A 295 13.95 24.32 -25.73
N SER A 296 14.21 25.18 -24.75
CA SER A 296 15.42 25.20 -23.94
C SER A 296 15.42 24.07 -22.91
N VAL A 297 16.40 23.17 -23.05
CA VAL A 297 16.75 22.11 -22.09
C VAL A 297 15.60 21.15 -21.82
N LEU A 298 15.34 20.28 -22.80
CA LEU A 298 14.48 19.12 -22.62
C LEU A 298 15.12 18.16 -21.61
N LYS A 299 14.39 17.84 -20.53
CA LYS A 299 14.71 16.71 -19.65
C LYS A 299 14.62 15.43 -20.49
N PHE A 300 15.48 14.47 -20.16
CA PHE A 300 15.84 13.27 -20.93
C PHE A 300 14.70 12.24 -21.04
N ASP A 301 13.53 12.61 -21.57
CA ASP A 301 12.30 11.84 -21.35
C ASP A 301 11.56 11.36 -22.63
N ALA A 302 11.93 11.74 -23.86
CA ALA A 302 11.32 11.19 -25.08
C ALA A 302 12.28 10.31 -25.91
N TRP A 303 12.02 9.00 -25.95
CA TRP A 303 12.90 7.99 -26.58
C TRP A 303 12.31 7.34 -27.85
N TRP A 304 11.24 7.89 -28.40
CA TRP A 304 10.61 7.41 -29.64
C TRP A 304 11.42 7.73 -30.91
N CYS A 305 12.27 8.75 -30.87
CA CYS A 305 13.15 9.16 -31.95
C CYS A 305 14.32 9.99 -31.40
N ALA A 306 15.38 9.33 -30.93
CA ALA A 306 16.55 10.01 -30.38
C ALA A 306 17.85 9.39 -30.88
N ILE A 307 18.82 10.22 -31.25
CA ILE A 307 20.16 9.80 -31.62
C ILE A 307 21.11 10.03 -30.47
N VAL A 308 21.71 8.93 -29.99
CA VAL A 308 22.63 8.94 -28.85
C VAL A 308 24.00 8.40 -29.25
N PRO A 309 25.09 9.12 -28.94
CA PRO A 309 26.45 8.64 -29.18
C PRO A 309 26.75 7.39 -28.35
N TYR A 310 27.45 6.40 -28.93
CA TYR A 310 27.81 5.18 -28.19
C TYR A 310 28.72 5.47 -26.99
N GLU A 311 29.56 6.51 -27.07
CA GLU A 311 30.40 6.97 -25.97
C GLU A 311 29.57 7.45 -24.77
N VAL A 312 28.42 8.09 -25.04
CA VAL A 312 27.48 8.51 -24.00
C VAL A 312 26.83 7.29 -23.33
N MET A 313 26.44 6.29 -24.10
CA MET A 313 25.90 5.03 -23.57
C MET A 313 26.92 4.28 -22.70
N GLN A 314 28.18 4.21 -23.14
CA GLN A 314 29.27 3.58 -22.38
C GLN A 314 29.52 4.25 -21.03
N LYS A 315 29.45 5.58 -20.95
CA LYS A 315 29.56 6.32 -19.68
C LYS A 315 28.42 5.94 -18.72
N GLY A 316 27.24 5.60 -19.25
CA GLY A 316 26.05 5.25 -18.45
C GLY A 316 26.06 3.87 -17.81
N LEU A 317 27.00 3.00 -18.19
CA LEU A 317 27.19 1.71 -17.55
C LEU A 317 27.83 1.83 -16.16
N LYS A 318 28.49 2.96 -15.85
CA LYS A 318 29.14 3.18 -14.55
C LYS A 318 28.21 3.87 -13.58
N LYS A 319 28.03 3.26 -12.40
CA LYS A 319 27.10 3.70 -11.33
C LYS A 319 27.32 5.15 -10.86
N SER A 320 28.55 5.68 -10.94
CA SER A 320 28.92 7.04 -10.54
C SER A 320 28.54 8.12 -11.57
N ASP A 321 28.24 7.74 -12.81
CA ASP A 321 28.24 8.68 -13.95
C ASP A 321 26.83 8.91 -14.53
N VAL A 322 25.80 8.23 -14.00
CA VAL A 322 24.39 8.38 -14.44
C VAL A 322 23.87 9.81 -14.24
N GLU A 323 24.32 10.49 -13.18
CA GLU A 323 23.94 11.87 -12.90
C GLU A 323 24.63 12.88 -13.85
N ASN A 324 25.79 12.49 -14.41
CA ASN A 324 26.48 13.27 -15.43
C ASN A 324 25.81 13.13 -16.81
N ILE A 325 25.12 12.01 -17.10
CA ILE A 325 24.36 11.84 -18.35
C ILE A 325 23.17 12.79 -18.44
N LYS A 326 22.49 13.04 -17.31
CA LYS A 326 21.39 14.02 -17.25
C LYS A 326 21.81 15.45 -17.56
N ARG A 327 23.12 15.72 -17.65
CA ARG A 327 23.71 17.03 -17.96
C ARG A 327 24.23 17.12 -19.40
N ILE A 328 24.08 16.07 -20.20
CA ILE A 328 24.50 16.09 -21.61
C ILE A 328 23.55 17.00 -22.40
N PRO A 329 24.08 17.95 -23.19
CA PRO A 329 23.24 18.81 -24.01
C PRO A 329 22.40 18.00 -25.01
N MET A 330 21.11 18.29 -25.02
CA MET A 330 20.17 17.73 -25.99
C MET A 330 19.66 18.84 -26.90
N ILE A 331 19.54 18.54 -28.19
CA ILE A 331 19.10 19.49 -29.21
C ILE A 331 17.95 18.87 -30.01
N LYS A 332 16.98 19.70 -30.39
CA LYS A 332 15.91 19.29 -31.28
C LYS A 332 16.29 19.55 -32.74
N PHE A 333 16.05 18.58 -33.63
CA PHE A 333 16.42 18.68 -35.04
C PHE A 333 15.20 18.56 -35.94
N ASN A 334 14.73 19.69 -36.47
CA ASN A 334 13.65 19.72 -37.45
C ASN A 334 14.06 18.93 -38.70
N GLY A 335 13.27 17.92 -39.04
CA GLY A 335 13.55 16.98 -40.13
C GLY A 335 13.98 15.59 -39.65
N LEU A 336 14.24 15.38 -38.35
CA LEU A 336 14.27 14.06 -37.73
C LEU A 336 12.88 13.76 -37.14
N CYS A 337 12.14 12.79 -37.68
CA CYS A 337 10.82 12.47 -37.16
C CYS A 337 10.34 11.02 -37.39
N VAL A 338 9.34 10.63 -36.60
CA VAL A 338 8.65 9.33 -36.68
C VAL A 338 7.12 9.48 -36.65
N TRP A 339 6.41 8.49 -37.19
CA TRP A 339 4.95 8.41 -37.21
C TRP A 339 4.41 7.35 -36.25
N HIS A 340 3.39 7.68 -35.45
CA HIS A 340 2.79 6.81 -34.43
C HIS A 340 1.27 6.61 -34.66
N GLU A 341 0.74 5.37 -34.62
CA GLU A 341 -0.64 5.05 -35.06
C GLU A 341 -1.77 5.51 -34.12
N LYS A 342 -1.59 5.53 -32.79
CA LYS A 342 -2.60 5.97 -31.82
C LYS A 342 -1.96 6.71 -30.64
N ILE A 343 -2.14 8.03 -30.55
CA ILE A 343 -1.70 8.78 -29.36
C ILE A 343 -2.95 9.02 -28.49
N ASN A 344 -3.24 8.08 -27.58
CA ASN A 344 -4.32 8.19 -26.59
C ASN A 344 -3.81 8.29 -25.14
N SER A 345 -2.52 8.10 -24.90
CA SER A 345 -1.78 8.50 -23.71
C SER A 345 -0.32 8.25 -24.03
N LEU A 346 0.57 9.19 -23.76
CA LEU A 346 2.00 8.99 -23.99
C LEU A 346 2.67 8.83 -22.62
N LYS A 347 2.85 7.57 -22.19
CA LYS A 347 3.96 7.23 -21.28
C LYS A 347 5.24 7.55 -22.03
N GLN A 348 5.87 8.66 -21.72
CA GLN A 348 7.31 8.85 -21.94
C GLN A 348 8.07 7.78 -21.14
N SER A 349 8.07 6.54 -21.62
CA SER A 349 8.85 5.47 -21.01
C SER A 349 10.26 5.56 -21.55
N ALA A 350 11.11 6.29 -20.83
CA ALA A 350 12.55 6.27 -21.09
C ALA A 350 13.05 4.84 -20.91
N TRP A 351 13.19 4.08 -22.00
CA TRP A 351 13.65 2.68 -21.96
C TRP A 351 15.04 2.56 -21.31
N TYR A 352 15.89 3.59 -21.45
CA TYR A 352 17.18 3.68 -20.75
C TYR A 352 17.02 3.90 -19.22
N GLY A 353 15.98 4.63 -18.81
CA GLY A 353 15.57 4.77 -17.42
C GLY A 353 14.92 3.50 -16.88
N TYR A 354 14.09 2.82 -17.67
CA TYR A 354 13.33 1.61 -17.34
C TYR A 354 14.22 0.42 -16.98
N TYR A 355 15.34 0.20 -17.67
CA TYR A 355 16.26 -0.90 -17.34
C TYR A 355 17.00 -0.67 -16.01
N PHE A 356 17.31 0.59 -15.67
CA PHE A 356 17.95 0.95 -14.39
C PHE A 356 16.95 1.21 -13.25
N SER A 357 15.71 1.62 -13.55
CA SER A 357 14.68 2.00 -12.58
C SER A 357 13.80 0.84 -12.15
N LYS A 358 13.56 -0.17 -13.02
CA LYS A 358 12.76 -1.35 -12.63
C LYS A 358 13.55 -2.34 -11.77
N LYS A 359 14.89 -2.35 -11.86
CA LYS A 359 15.74 -2.93 -10.80
C LYS A 359 15.63 -2.10 -9.52
N LYS A 360 15.41 -0.79 -9.59
CA LYS A 360 15.25 0.08 -8.42
C LYS A 360 13.89 -0.05 -7.73
N ALA A 361 12.77 -0.25 -8.43
CA ALA A 361 11.47 -0.47 -7.75
C ALA A 361 11.46 -1.75 -6.88
N LYS A 362 12.21 -2.80 -7.26
CA LYS A 362 12.40 -4.00 -6.42
C LYS A 362 13.60 -3.94 -5.46
N THR A 363 14.40 -2.86 -5.49
CA THR A 363 15.58 -2.70 -4.60
C THR A 363 15.49 -1.46 -3.70
N ILE A 364 14.61 -0.49 -3.98
CA ILE A 364 14.38 0.73 -3.18
C ILE A 364 13.58 0.40 -1.90
N ASP A 365 12.69 -0.59 -1.94
CA ASP A 365 12.01 -1.04 -0.71
C ASP A 365 12.97 -1.65 0.31
N LYS A 366 14.24 -1.91 -0.04
CA LYS A 366 15.27 -2.31 0.93
C LYS A 366 16.01 -1.14 1.59
N GLU A 367 15.83 0.10 1.13
CA GLU A 367 16.40 1.31 1.76
C GLU A 367 15.34 2.18 2.46
N ARG A 368 14.04 1.96 2.20
CA ARG A 368 12.93 2.66 2.85
C ARG A 368 12.38 1.85 4.00
N CYS A 369 12.15 2.50 5.14
CA CYS A 369 11.54 1.85 6.28
C CYS A 369 10.03 2.07 6.26
N ILE A 370 9.28 1.12 5.67
CA ILE A 370 7.83 1.21 5.57
C ILE A 370 7.20 1.04 6.95
N LEU A 371 6.41 2.02 7.38
CA LEU A 371 5.80 2.07 8.71
C LEU A 371 4.40 1.45 8.74
N HIS A 372 3.62 1.70 7.70
CA HIS A 372 2.18 1.48 7.67
C HIS A 372 1.70 1.46 6.22
N HIS A 373 1.03 0.39 5.78
CA HIS A 373 0.41 0.31 4.46
C HIS A 373 -1.03 0.83 4.48
N PHE A 374 -1.46 1.47 3.38
CA PHE A 374 -2.87 1.74 3.14
C PHE A 374 -3.59 0.43 2.84
N LEU A 375 -4.68 0.20 3.57
CA LEU A 375 -5.50 -0.98 3.51
C LEU A 375 -6.83 -0.68 2.81
N MET A 376 -7.36 -1.72 2.18
CA MET A 376 -8.71 -1.73 1.60
C MET A 376 -9.58 -2.77 2.31
N PRO A 377 -10.92 -2.66 2.23
CA PRO A 377 -11.82 -3.69 2.74
C PRO A 377 -11.61 -5.03 2.04
N GLU A 378 -11.52 -6.11 2.81
CA GLU A 378 -11.27 -7.47 2.28
C GLU A 378 -12.27 -8.48 2.85
N GLU A 379 -12.74 -9.42 2.03
CA GLU A 379 -13.68 -10.47 2.45
C GLU A 379 -13.08 -11.39 3.53
N LYS A 380 -11.78 -11.68 3.45
CA LYS A 380 -11.11 -12.61 4.39
C LYS A 380 -11.15 -12.11 5.85
N ASN A 381 -11.19 -10.79 6.04
CA ASN A 381 -10.98 -10.13 7.33
C ASN A 381 -12.18 -9.23 7.71
N CYS A 382 -12.36 -8.10 7.00
CA CYS A 382 -13.38 -7.10 7.32
C CYS A 382 -13.78 -6.27 6.10
N THR A 383 -15.08 -6.19 5.84
CA THR A 383 -15.69 -5.47 4.71
C THR A 383 -16.29 -4.12 5.11
N GLU A 384 -16.17 -3.70 6.38
CA GLU A 384 -16.69 -2.42 6.87
C GLU A 384 -15.84 -1.26 6.35
N GLU A 385 -16.25 -0.70 5.23
CA GLU A 385 -15.50 0.30 4.46
C GLU A 385 -15.03 1.52 5.25
N SER A 386 -15.87 2.04 6.14
CA SER A 386 -15.59 3.29 6.86
C SER A 386 -14.41 3.19 7.84
N LEU A 387 -13.90 1.98 8.08
CA LEU A 387 -12.64 1.75 8.81
C LEU A 387 -11.40 1.99 7.96
N TYR A 388 -11.55 1.97 6.63
CA TYR A 388 -10.47 2.08 5.64
C TYR A 388 -10.52 3.44 4.93
N PHE A 389 -11.67 3.86 4.41
CA PHE A 389 -11.79 5.17 3.77
C PHE A 389 -13.21 5.74 3.86
N ARG A 390 -13.36 7.05 3.61
CA ARG A 390 -14.66 7.74 3.56
C ARG A 390 -14.86 8.43 2.21
N ARG A 391 -16.04 8.25 1.63
CA ARG A 391 -16.40 8.78 0.30
C ARG A 391 -17.19 10.08 0.42
N VAL A 392 -16.94 11.02 -0.49
CA VAL A 392 -17.83 12.16 -0.79
C VAL A 392 -18.01 12.24 -2.30
N GLY A 393 -19.25 12.35 -2.77
CA GLY A 393 -19.55 12.36 -4.20
C GLY A 393 -19.51 10.95 -4.83
N ARG A 394 -19.17 10.88 -6.12
CA ARG A 394 -19.25 9.65 -6.92
C ARG A 394 -17.95 8.83 -6.83
N VAL A 395 -17.85 8.03 -5.78
CA VAL A 395 -16.76 7.07 -5.56
C VAL A 395 -17.31 5.65 -5.69
N GLU A 396 -16.67 4.82 -6.51
CA GLU A 396 -17.01 3.41 -6.76
C GLU A 396 -15.89 2.52 -6.17
N TYR A 397 -16.24 1.45 -5.48
CA TYR A 397 -15.29 0.42 -5.01
C TYR A 397 -16.03 -0.90 -4.89
N SER A 398 -15.36 -1.97 -5.31
CA SER A 398 -15.82 -3.34 -5.30
C SER A 398 -14.75 -4.20 -4.64
N LEU A 399 -15.15 -5.19 -3.85
CA LEU A 399 -14.20 -6.15 -3.25
C LEU A 399 -13.44 -6.99 -4.29
N ALA A 400 -13.94 -7.03 -5.54
CA ALA A 400 -13.27 -7.70 -6.64
C ALA A 400 -12.22 -6.83 -7.35
N ASP A 401 -12.27 -5.52 -7.13
CA ASP A 401 -11.37 -4.56 -7.76
C ASP A 401 -10.21 -4.25 -6.81
N SER A 402 -8.99 -4.13 -7.34
CA SER A 402 -7.79 -3.80 -6.55
C SER A 402 -7.58 -2.29 -6.37
N TYR A 403 -8.64 -1.47 -6.56
CA TYR A 403 -8.55 -0.01 -6.51
C TYR A 403 -9.88 0.66 -6.15
N ILE A 404 -9.82 1.88 -5.63
CA ILE A 404 -10.97 2.78 -5.46
C ILE A 404 -11.08 3.67 -6.70
N LYS A 405 -12.24 3.72 -7.34
CA LYS A 405 -12.50 4.59 -8.49
C LYS A 405 -13.20 5.87 -8.08
N LEU A 406 -12.72 7.02 -8.55
CA LEU A 406 -13.28 8.33 -8.27
C LEU A 406 -13.67 9.01 -9.59
N ARG A 407 -14.90 9.54 -9.65
CA ARG A 407 -15.35 10.43 -10.74
C ARG A 407 -14.96 11.87 -10.48
N ASN A 408 -15.20 12.75 -11.45
CA ASN A 408 -14.89 14.17 -11.27
C ASN A 408 -15.66 14.73 -10.06
N ASP A 409 -14.98 15.57 -9.27
CA ASP A 409 -15.41 16.18 -8.01
C ASP A 409 -15.63 15.19 -6.83
N ALA A 410 -15.30 13.91 -6.99
CA ALA A 410 -15.39 12.94 -5.91
C ALA A 410 -14.15 12.99 -4.99
N ILE A 411 -14.35 12.75 -3.70
CA ILE A 411 -13.29 12.76 -2.68
C ILE A 411 -13.25 11.43 -1.95
N VAL A 412 -12.04 10.93 -1.70
CA VAL A 412 -11.80 9.88 -0.71
C VAL A 412 -10.90 10.40 0.41
N ASN A 413 -11.30 10.15 1.66
CA ASN A 413 -10.54 10.52 2.85
C ASN A 413 -10.04 9.27 3.58
N PHE A 414 -8.77 9.31 3.99
CA PHE A 414 -8.08 8.26 4.74
C PHE A 414 -7.81 8.66 6.19
N ASP A 415 -8.70 9.47 6.77
CA ASP A 415 -8.66 9.85 8.18
C ASP A 415 -9.34 8.80 9.08
N THR A 416 -9.11 7.52 8.77
CA THR A 416 -9.81 6.35 9.28
C THR A 416 -8.96 5.54 10.26
N TYR A 417 -9.57 4.53 10.89
CA TYR A 417 -8.90 3.68 11.87
C TYR A 417 -7.69 2.92 11.26
N PHE A 418 -7.82 2.40 10.04
CA PHE A 418 -6.73 1.66 9.42
C PHE A 418 -5.72 2.53 8.69
N ASN A 419 -6.14 3.61 8.02
CA ASN A 419 -5.29 4.35 7.07
C ASN A 419 -4.81 5.73 7.56
N GLY A 420 -5.30 6.18 8.72
CA GLY A 420 -4.71 7.32 9.40
C GLY A 420 -3.49 6.88 10.22
N LEU A 421 -2.38 7.59 10.07
CA LEU A 421 -1.15 7.28 10.80
C LEU A 421 -1.17 7.92 12.19
N SER A 422 -1.04 7.11 13.26
CA SER A 422 -0.86 7.55 14.65
C SER A 422 0.47 8.29 14.88
N ALA A 423 0.63 9.48 14.29
CA ALA A 423 1.89 10.24 14.25
C ALA A 423 2.46 10.49 15.66
N SER A 424 1.58 10.75 16.64
CA SER A 424 1.98 10.96 18.04
C SER A 424 2.73 9.79 18.64
N LYS A 425 2.33 8.56 18.30
CA LYS A 425 2.86 7.32 18.85
C LYS A 425 4.15 6.95 18.16
N TRP A 426 4.19 7.04 16.82
CA TRP A 426 5.40 6.79 16.05
C TRP A 426 6.56 7.70 16.48
N LEU A 427 6.35 9.02 16.51
CA LEU A 427 7.40 9.99 16.87
C LEU A 427 7.80 9.93 18.36
N LYS A 428 6.87 9.55 19.24
CA LYS A 428 7.15 9.38 20.67
C LYS A 428 7.98 8.13 20.93
N TYR A 429 7.52 6.96 20.50
CA TYR A 429 8.08 5.68 20.92
C TYR A 429 9.24 5.17 20.07
N THR A 430 9.33 5.60 18.82
CA THR A 430 10.31 5.07 17.87
C THR A 430 11.41 6.09 17.53
N LYS A 431 12.51 5.60 16.95
CA LYS A 431 13.69 6.39 16.55
C LYS A 431 13.48 7.21 15.27
N ILE A 432 12.29 7.19 14.66
CA ILE A 432 12.02 7.98 13.45
C ILE A 432 11.90 9.47 13.80
N ASN A 433 12.31 10.33 12.88
CA ASN A 433 12.24 11.79 13.04
C ASN A 433 11.30 12.46 12.04
N ASN A 434 10.93 11.77 10.97
CA ASN A 434 10.04 12.23 9.93
C ASN A 434 9.14 11.11 9.42
N VAL A 435 8.08 11.53 8.71
CA VAL A 435 7.13 10.64 8.07
C VAL A 435 6.88 11.17 6.66
N LYS A 436 7.01 10.29 5.69
CA LYS A 436 6.62 10.50 4.29
C LYS A 436 5.47 9.59 3.92
N VAL A 437 4.72 9.97 2.91
CA VAL A 437 3.67 9.13 2.32
C VAL A 437 4.00 8.84 0.87
N HIS A 438 3.69 7.62 0.44
CA HIS A 438 3.72 7.15 -0.93
C HIS A 438 2.30 6.74 -1.29
N LEU A 439 1.75 7.24 -2.40
CA LEU A 439 0.39 6.95 -2.87
C LEU A 439 0.41 6.53 -4.34
N GLU A 440 -0.21 5.40 -4.66
CA GLU A 440 -0.31 4.87 -6.02
C GLU A 440 -1.65 5.31 -6.63
N ILE A 441 -1.60 6.24 -7.58
CA ILE A 441 -2.79 6.91 -8.14
C ILE A 441 -2.67 7.00 -9.66
N GLU A 442 -3.75 6.65 -10.36
CA GLU A 442 -3.99 6.97 -11.77
C GLU A 442 -5.09 8.04 -11.85
N GLY A 443 -4.92 9.03 -12.71
CA GLY A 443 -5.84 10.14 -12.95
C GLY A 443 -5.33 11.50 -12.44
N LYS A 444 -6.11 12.54 -12.73
CA LYS A 444 -5.88 13.92 -12.28
C LYS A 444 -6.52 14.13 -10.93
N VAL A 445 -5.72 14.41 -9.91
CA VAL A 445 -6.16 14.57 -8.54
C VAL A 445 -5.56 15.79 -7.86
N ARG A 446 -6.23 16.27 -6.82
CA ARG A 446 -5.65 17.13 -5.79
C ARG A 446 -5.49 16.31 -4.53
N ILE A 447 -4.26 16.22 -4.04
CA ILE A 447 -3.90 15.48 -2.83
C ILE A 447 -3.68 16.49 -1.71
N THR A 448 -4.34 16.26 -0.58
CA THR A 448 -4.22 17.10 0.62
C THR A 448 -3.70 16.24 1.77
N LEU A 449 -2.51 16.56 2.26
CA LEU A 449 -1.94 15.99 3.48
C LEU A 449 -2.46 16.76 4.68
N LEU A 450 -3.10 16.05 5.61
CA LEU A 450 -3.81 16.64 6.74
C LEU A 450 -3.19 16.17 8.06
N TYR A 451 -3.16 17.07 9.03
CA TYR A 451 -3.00 16.76 10.45
C TYR A 451 -4.34 16.92 11.16
N LYS A 452 -4.72 15.94 11.98
CA LYS A 452 -5.95 15.99 12.78
C LYS A 452 -5.68 15.60 14.23
N GLU A 453 -6.16 16.38 15.18
CA GLU A 453 -6.00 16.16 16.62
C GLU A 453 -7.32 16.39 17.37
N LYS A 454 -7.59 15.55 18.38
CA LYS A 454 -8.69 15.81 19.32
C LYS A 454 -8.25 16.83 20.36
N THR A 455 -8.96 17.94 20.45
CA THR A 455 -8.74 19.01 21.43
C THR A 455 -9.98 19.20 22.32
N PRO A 456 -9.86 19.88 23.48
CA PRO A 456 -11.02 20.20 24.31
C PRO A 456 -12.13 20.99 23.59
N SER A 457 -11.77 21.76 22.55
CA SER A 457 -12.70 22.57 21.76
C SER A 457 -13.26 21.86 20.52
N GLY A 458 -12.91 20.59 20.28
CA GLY A 458 -13.31 19.83 19.09
C GLY A 458 -12.10 19.28 18.33
N ILE A 459 -12.27 18.99 17.05
CA ILE A 459 -11.20 18.49 16.18
C ILE A 459 -10.41 19.67 15.60
N LEU A 460 -9.12 19.72 15.90
CA LEU A 460 -8.18 20.60 15.23
C LEU A 460 -7.74 19.94 13.93
N GLU A 461 -7.98 20.59 12.80
CA GLU A 461 -7.53 20.14 11.48
C GLU A 461 -6.57 21.19 10.87
N LYS A 462 -5.48 20.72 10.29
CA LYS A 462 -4.50 21.55 9.57
C LYS A 462 -4.13 20.88 8.25
N CYS A 463 -4.19 21.64 7.16
CA CYS A 463 -3.57 21.27 5.91
C CYS A 463 -2.05 21.48 6.02
N ILE A 464 -1.30 20.40 5.84
CA ILE A 464 0.17 20.39 5.87
C ILE A 464 0.73 20.66 4.47
N CYS A 465 0.15 20.01 3.47
CA CYS A 465 0.50 20.19 2.06
C CYS A 465 -0.75 19.94 1.21
N GLU A 466 -0.94 20.72 0.16
CA GLU A 466 -1.96 20.48 -0.86
C GLU A 466 -1.32 20.69 -2.23
N THR A 467 -1.46 19.71 -3.11
CA THR A 467 -0.84 19.75 -4.44
C THR A 467 -1.66 18.98 -5.46
N TYR A 468 -1.44 19.28 -6.72
CA TYR A 468 -2.02 18.54 -7.84
C TYR A 468 -1.06 17.43 -8.27
N PHE A 469 -1.63 16.28 -8.57
CA PHE A 469 -0.92 15.14 -9.13
C PHE A 469 -1.70 14.64 -10.34
N ASP A 470 -1.00 14.40 -11.45
CA ASP A 470 -1.57 13.96 -12.71
C ASP A 470 -0.74 12.78 -13.19
N SER A 471 -1.38 11.62 -13.25
CA SER A 471 -0.80 10.37 -13.72
C SER A 471 -1.77 9.78 -14.74
N GLU A 472 -1.29 9.40 -15.92
CA GLU A 472 -2.16 8.82 -16.95
C GLU A 472 -2.23 7.28 -16.89
N ILE A 473 -1.49 6.62 -15.99
CA ILE A 473 -1.38 5.15 -15.95
C ILE A 473 -1.11 4.60 -14.55
N ASP A 474 -1.65 3.41 -14.28
CA ASP A 474 -1.21 2.45 -13.28
C ASP A 474 0.34 2.39 -13.10
N GLY A 475 0.79 2.60 -11.85
CA GLY A 475 2.18 2.49 -11.41
C GLY A 475 2.98 3.80 -11.24
N GLU A 476 2.42 4.98 -11.51
CA GLU A 476 3.00 6.24 -11.00
C GLU A 476 2.53 6.53 -9.57
N PHE A 477 3.35 7.25 -8.81
CA PHE A 477 3.11 7.48 -7.39
C PHE A 477 3.38 8.93 -6.98
N PHE A 478 2.60 9.39 -6.01
CA PHE A 478 2.82 10.64 -5.30
C PHE A 478 3.63 10.38 -4.02
N GLU A 479 4.67 11.17 -3.80
CA GLU A 479 5.44 11.16 -2.57
C GLU A 479 5.64 12.56 -2.00
N GLU A 480 5.39 12.74 -0.71
CA GLU A 480 5.71 13.97 0.02
C GLU A 480 5.90 13.71 1.52
N GLU A 481 6.65 14.59 2.17
CA GLU A 481 6.92 14.55 3.61
C GLU A 481 5.93 15.40 4.41
N TYR A 482 5.50 14.92 5.57
CA TYR A 482 4.75 15.71 6.54
C TYR A 482 5.67 16.71 7.27
N LYS A 483 6.04 17.80 6.58
CA LYS A 483 6.89 18.89 7.12
C LYS A 483 6.12 19.77 8.10
N THR A 484 5.99 19.32 9.34
CA THR A 484 5.19 20.02 10.37
C THR A 484 5.71 19.79 11.79
N GLU A 485 5.51 20.78 12.67
CA GLU A 485 5.74 20.63 14.12
C GLU A 485 4.57 19.95 14.85
N PHE A 486 3.42 19.83 14.18
CA PHE A 486 2.22 19.19 14.73
C PHE A 486 2.37 17.67 14.72
N THR A 487 2.41 17.07 15.92
CA THR A 487 2.69 15.63 16.08
C THR A 487 1.74 14.93 17.02
N LYS A 488 0.82 15.62 17.70
CA LYS A 488 0.00 15.06 18.80
C LYS A 488 -1.26 14.31 18.36
N GLY A 489 -1.44 14.11 17.05
CA GLY A 489 -2.63 13.52 16.47
C GLY A 489 -2.31 12.52 15.38
N MET A 490 -3.16 12.48 14.36
CA MET A 490 -3.03 11.62 13.19
C MET A 490 -2.56 12.42 11.97
N TYR A 491 -1.73 11.77 11.15
CA TYR A 491 -1.48 12.19 9.76
C TYR A 491 -2.42 11.44 8.84
N CYS A 492 -3.10 12.17 7.96
CA CYS A 492 -4.14 11.66 7.09
C CYS A 492 -3.95 12.19 5.66
N VAL A 493 -4.58 11.53 4.71
CA VAL A 493 -4.60 11.92 3.29
C VAL A 493 -6.04 12.12 2.84
N SER A 494 -6.28 13.16 2.04
CA SER A 494 -7.51 13.35 1.26
C SER A 494 -7.16 13.45 -0.22
N ILE A 495 -7.94 12.79 -1.08
CA ILE A 495 -7.75 12.81 -2.54
C ILE A 495 -9.06 13.29 -3.16
N LEU A 496 -9.02 14.44 -3.83
CA LEU A 496 -10.10 14.95 -4.69
C LEU A 496 -9.78 14.63 -6.14
N SER A 497 -10.68 13.98 -6.85
CA SER A 497 -10.57 13.74 -8.29
C SER A 497 -11.01 14.95 -9.11
N ILE A 498 -10.26 15.25 -10.18
CA ILE A 498 -10.50 16.34 -11.13
C ILE A 498 -10.85 15.77 -12.52
N CYS A 499 -10.97 14.45 -12.63
CA CYS A 499 -11.37 13.75 -13.84
C CYS A 499 -12.31 12.58 -13.53
N ASP A 500 -12.94 12.03 -14.56
CA ASP A 500 -13.98 10.99 -14.40
C ASP A 500 -13.44 9.55 -14.27
N ASP A 501 -12.12 9.35 -14.32
CA ASP A 501 -11.49 8.02 -14.29
C ASP A 501 -10.26 7.95 -13.37
N THR A 502 -10.34 8.58 -12.20
CA THR A 502 -9.28 8.44 -11.19
C THR A 502 -9.37 7.08 -10.51
N LYS A 503 -8.22 6.42 -10.29
CA LYS A 503 -8.10 5.17 -9.53
C LYS A 503 -7.03 5.31 -8.46
N PHE A 504 -7.34 4.92 -7.23
CA PHE A 504 -6.38 4.83 -6.14
C PHE A 504 -6.12 3.37 -5.80
N TYR A 505 -4.87 2.93 -5.93
CA TYR A 505 -4.44 1.54 -5.78
C TYR A 505 -3.92 1.21 -4.38
N GLY A 506 -3.53 2.24 -3.60
CA GLY A 506 -2.98 2.07 -2.27
C GLY A 506 -1.74 2.91 -2.06
N GLY A 507 -0.82 2.40 -1.23
CA GLY A 507 0.42 3.08 -0.87
C GLY A 507 0.82 2.79 0.57
N TYR A 508 1.71 3.62 1.12
CA TYR A 508 2.21 3.44 2.49
C TYR A 508 2.80 4.73 3.08
N TYR A 509 2.85 4.81 4.40
CA TYR A 509 3.69 5.75 5.12
C TYR A 509 5.05 5.12 5.39
N TYR A 510 6.12 5.88 5.23
CA TYR A 510 7.50 5.43 5.44
C TYR A 510 8.36 6.49 6.12
N ALA A 511 9.49 6.07 6.67
CA ALA A 511 10.56 6.95 7.13
C ALA A 511 11.85 6.68 6.34
N GLU A 512 12.66 7.72 6.20
CA GLU A 512 14.03 7.64 5.70
C GLU A 512 15.01 7.75 6.87
N ASP A 513 16.29 7.44 6.62
CA ASP A 513 17.38 7.59 7.58
C ASP A 513 17.17 6.91 8.94
N CYS A 514 16.31 5.89 9.00
CA CYS A 514 16.15 5.04 10.17
C CYS A 514 16.66 3.63 9.87
N GLN A 515 17.25 3.01 10.90
CA GLN A 515 17.83 1.67 10.82
C GLN A 515 17.06 0.77 11.78
N PRO A 516 16.10 -0.04 11.28
CA PRO A 516 15.43 -1.06 12.08
C PRO A 516 16.43 -2.01 12.73
N GLU A 517 16.22 -2.32 14.01
CA GLU A 517 16.93 -3.41 14.68
C GLU A 517 16.46 -4.75 14.11
N ASP A 518 17.39 -5.68 13.87
CA ASP A 518 17.06 -7.03 13.44
C ASP A 518 16.46 -7.81 14.61
N ILE A 519 15.15 -8.04 14.56
CA ILE A 519 14.39 -8.67 15.63
C ILE A 519 13.66 -9.92 15.14
N GLY A 520 13.56 -10.93 16.01
CA GLY A 520 12.64 -12.05 15.87
C GLY A 520 11.39 -11.88 16.73
N LEU A 521 10.22 -12.23 16.18
CA LEU A 521 8.92 -12.20 16.82
C LEU A 521 8.28 -13.60 16.80
N ALA A 522 7.86 -14.12 17.96
CA ALA A 522 7.11 -15.37 18.04
C ALA A 522 5.64 -15.12 18.41
N ILE A 523 4.71 -15.58 17.58
CA ILE A 523 3.28 -15.61 17.87
C ILE A 523 2.97 -16.87 18.65
N ASN A 524 2.39 -16.72 19.83
CA ASN A 524 2.07 -17.78 20.76
C ASN A 524 0.56 -17.95 20.83
N ILE A 525 0.06 -19.09 20.35
CA ILE A 525 -1.36 -19.40 20.27
C ILE A 525 -1.66 -20.61 21.17
N CYS A 526 -2.69 -20.50 21.99
CA CYS A 526 -3.23 -21.63 22.75
C CYS A 526 -4.51 -22.10 22.08
N THR A 527 -4.66 -23.41 21.83
CA THR A 527 -5.86 -23.96 21.19
C THR A 527 -6.43 -25.18 21.90
N PHE A 528 -7.76 -25.34 21.83
CA PHE A 528 -8.50 -26.51 22.29
C PHE A 528 -9.72 -26.75 21.40
N LYS A 529 -9.63 -27.73 20.48
CA LYS A 529 -10.72 -28.12 19.56
C LYS A 529 -11.26 -26.98 18.68
N ARG A 530 -10.36 -26.18 18.12
CA ARG A 530 -10.65 -25.03 17.25
C ARG A 530 -9.85 -25.08 15.95
N GLU A 531 -9.64 -26.28 15.44
CA GLU A 531 -8.79 -26.61 14.29
C GLU A 531 -9.12 -25.73 13.08
N LYS A 532 -10.41 -25.50 12.80
CA LYS A 532 -10.85 -24.65 11.69
C LYS A 532 -10.29 -23.22 11.75
N TYR A 533 -10.25 -22.61 12.94
CA TYR A 533 -9.71 -21.27 13.11
C TYR A 533 -8.19 -21.29 13.00
N VAL A 534 -7.53 -22.26 13.64
CA VAL A 534 -6.08 -22.42 13.58
C VAL A 534 -5.60 -22.57 12.14
N TYR A 535 -6.17 -23.50 11.36
CA TYR A 535 -5.77 -23.71 9.97
C TYR A 535 -6.01 -22.48 9.09
N LYS A 536 -7.15 -21.79 9.27
CA LYS A 536 -7.44 -20.54 8.55
C LYS A 536 -6.39 -19.46 8.85
N ASN A 537 -6.08 -19.26 10.13
CA ASN A 537 -5.14 -18.24 10.58
C ASN A 537 -3.69 -18.57 10.16
N MET A 538 -3.30 -19.84 10.24
CA MET A 538 -1.96 -20.27 9.81
C MET A 538 -1.78 -20.11 8.31
N LYS A 539 -2.78 -20.48 7.50
CA LYS A 539 -2.73 -20.27 6.05
C LYS A 539 -2.54 -18.80 5.69
N MET A 540 -3.25 -17.90 6.39
CA MET A 540 -3.08 -16.46 6.22
C MET A 540 -1.65 -16.01 6.56
N LEU A 541 -1.06 -16.48 7.66
CA LEU A 541 0.32 -16.14 8.02
C LEU A 541 1.34 -16.71 7.03
N GLU A 542 1.12 -17.92 6.52
CA GLU A 542 1.97 -18.53 5.49
C GLU A 542 1.98 -17.71 4.21
N ASP A 543 0.80 -17.37 3.71
CA ASP A 543 0.63 -16.65 2.45
C ASP A 543 1.16 -15.21 2.55
N GLU A 544 0.96 -14.52 3.67
CA GLU A 544 1.36 -13.11 3.84
C GLU A 544 2.84 -12.95 4.25
N PHE A 545 3.36 -13.85 5.10
CA PHE A 545 4.67 -13.67 5.77
C PHE A 545 5.60 -14.88 5.68
N LEU A 546 5.17 -16.06 6.10
CA LEU A 546 6.09 -17.17 6.41
C LEU A 546 6.65 -17.86 5.16
N LEU A 547 5.87 -17.95 4.07
CA LEU A 547 6.30 -18.48 2.78
C LEU A 547 6.58 -17.38 1.75
N ASN A 548 6.05 -16.18 1.99
CA ASN A 548 6.28 -15.01 1.15
C ASN A 548 7.72 -14.49 1.30
N LYS A 549 8.58 -14.82 0.34
CA LYS A 549 10.00 -14.41 0.32
C LYS A 549 10.21 -12.90 0.14
N ASP A 550 9.19 -12.19 -0.33
CA ASP A 550 9.24 -10.74 -0.49
C ASP A 550 8.86 -10.02 0.83
N SER A 551 8.33 -10.74 1.83
CA SER A 551 8.03 -10.18 3.14
C SER A 551 9.27 -9.96 4.00
N GLU A 552 9.37 -8.81 4.66
CA GLU A 552 10.43 -8.55 5.66
C GLU A 552 10.34 -9.45 6.90
N LEU A 553 9.14 -9.96 7.21
CA LEU A 553 8.92 -10.88 8.33
C LEU A 553 9.34 -12.31 7.99
N ASN A 554 9.65 -12.62 6.74
CA ASN A 554 10.16 -13.93 6.34
C ASN A 554 11.50 -14.21 7.06
N GLY A 555 11.57 -15.33 7.78
CA GLY A 555 12.74 -15.68 8.61
C GLY A 555 12.85 -14.90 9.93
N ARG A 556 11.87 -14.04 10.25
CA ARG A 556 11.81 -13.25 11.50
C ARG A 556 10.54 -13.48 12.30
N LEU A 557 9.49 -14.02 11.68
CA LEU A 557 8.24 -14.39 12.34
C LEU A 557 8.16 -15.91 12.54
N TYR A 558 7.79 -16.31 13.74
CA TYR A 558 7.64 -17.71 14.15
C TYR A 558 6.29 -17.91 14.81
N VAL A 559 5.72 -19.12 14.73
CA VAL A 559 4.44 -19.43 15.40
C VAL A 559 4.61 -20.65 16.29
N ASN A 560 4.23 -20.52 17.56
CA ASN A 560 4.20 -21.58 18.55
C ASN A 560 2.75 -21.82 18.98
N ILE A 561 2.23 -23.01 18.67
CA ILE A 561 0.87 -23.43 19.01
C ILE A 561 0.95 -24.44 20.16
N SER A 562 0.35 -24.12 21.30
CA SER A 562 0.09 -25.08 22.37
C SER A 562 -1.25 -25.75 22.10
N ASP A 563 -1.21 -27.00 21.65
CA ASP A 563 -2.39 -27.81 21.40
C ASP A 563 -2.79 -28.57 22.67
N ASN A 564 -3.73 -28.00 23.40
CA ASN A 564 -4.25 -28.56 24.65
C ASN A 564 -5.19 -29.75 24.42
N ALA A 565 -5.65 -29.99 23.19
CA ALA A 565 -6.54 -31.10 22.84
C ALA A 565 -5.82 -32.26 22.14
N LYS A 566 -4.62 -32.00 21.58
CA LYS A 566 -3.81 -32.95 20.81
C LYS A 566 -4.54 -33.43 19.55
N THR A 567 -5.12 -32.47 18.84
CA THR A 567 -5.97 -32.69 17.66
C THR A 567 -5.51 -31.94 16.41
N ILE A 568 -4.50 -31.08 16.52
CA ILE A 568 -3.93 -30.36 15.38
C ILE A 568 -3.10 -31.32 14.51
N ASP A 569 -3.43 -31.37 13.23
CA ASP A 569 -2.70 -32.11 12.21
C ASP A 569 -1.62 -31.19 11.61
N THR A 570 -0.37 -31.44 11.98
CA THR A 570 0.77 -30.63 11.52
C THR A 570 1.04 -30.75 10.03
N SER A 571 0.53 -31.79 9.35
CA SER A 571 0.71 -31.95 7.90
C SER A 571 -0.05 -30.90 7.07
N GLN A 572 -0.94 -30.13 7.69
CA GLN A 572 -1.64 -29.02 7.06
C GLN A 572 -0.83 -27.72 7.01
N PHE A 573 0.35 -27.69 7.63
CA PHE A 573 1.26 -26.55 7.57
C PHE A 573 2.38 -26.82 6.56
N GLU A 574 2.64 -25.85 5.70
CA GLU A 574 3.70 -25.90 4.70
C GLU A 574 5.01 -25.29 5.24
N SER A 575 4.92 -24.39 6.24
CA SER A 575 6.06 -23.64 6.78
C SER A 575 6.72 -24.29 8.00
N ASP A 576 8.05 -24.43 7.94
CA ASP A 576 8.89 -24.87 9.08
C ASP A 576 8.97 -23.86 10.24
N TYR A 577 8.41 -22.65 10.06
CA TYR A 577 8.32 -21.63 11.10
C TYR A 577 7.13 -21.84 12.05
N ILE A 578 6.23 -22.77 11.74
CA ILE A 578 5.08 -23.14 12.59
C ILE A 578 5.44 -24.38 13.40
N ARG A 579 5.31 -24.29 14.73
CA ARG A 579 5.60 -25.39 15.66
C ARG A 579 4.40 -25.65 16.54
N VAL A 580 3.96 -26.90 16.57
CA VAL A 580 2.88 -27.36 17.44
C VAL A 580 3.47 -28.17 18.59
N TYR A 581 3.04 -27.85 19.80
CA TYR A 581 3.40 -28.53 21.02
C TYR A 581 2.15 -29.12 21.64
N GLU A 582 2.08 -30.45 21.67
CA GLU A 582 1.05 -31.14 22.47
C GLU A 582 1.18 -30.73 23.93
N ASN A 583 0.05 -30.41 24.54
CA ASN A 583 -0.02 -29.94 25.90
C ASN A 583 -1.17 -30.61 26.66
N LYS A 584 -1.07 -30.64 27.99
CA LYS A 584 -2.21 -30.99 28.85
C LYS A 584 -3.23 -29.84 28.84
N ASN A 585 -4.52 -30.15 28.95
CA ASN A 585 -5.53 -29.10 29.05
C ASN A 585 -5.49 -28.41 30.42
N LEU A 586 -4.68 -27.36 30.49
CA LEU A 586 -4.52 -26.51 31.66
C LEU A 586 -5.06 -25.10 31.40
N GLY A 587 -6.03 -25.00 30.49
CA GLY A 587 -6.67 -23.76 30.07
C GLY A 587 -5.74 -22.80 29.34
N GLY A 588 -6.18 -21.54 29.20
CA GLY A 588 -5.41 -20.48 28.56
C GLY A 588 -4.09 -20.22 29.27
N ALA A 589 -4.11 -20.15 30.60
CA ALA A 589 -2.92 -19.88 31.40
C ALA A 589 -1.81 -20.92 31.15
N GLY A 590 -2.18 -22.20 31.11
CA GLY A 590 -1.23 -23.28 30.84
C GLY A 590 -0.74 -23.31 29.38
N GLY A 591 -1.63 -23.06 28.42
CA GLY A 591 -1.25 -23.05 27.01
C GLY A 591 -0.34 -21.89 26.63
N PHE A 592 -0.66 -20.66 27.07
CA PHE A 592 0.21 -19.51 26.87
C PHE A 592 1.54 -19.68 27.61
N THR A 593 1.54 -20.19 28.85
CA THR A 593 2.78 -20.48 29.57
C THR A 593 3.64 -21.52 28.83
N ARG A 594 3.03 -22.57 28.27
CA ARG A 594 3.75 -23.54 27.44
C ARG A 594 4.43 -22.84 26.26
N CYS A 595 3.71 -22.02 25.50
CA CYS A 595 4.29 -21.31 24.38
C CYS A 595 5.39 -20.33 24.81
N LEU A 596 5.25 -19.63 25.94
CA LEU A 596 6.29 -18.74 26.46
C LEU A 596 7.58 -19.51 26.79
N ILE A 597 7.46 -20.70 27.41
CA ILE A 597 8.59 -21.58 27.69
C ILE A 597 9.27 -22.03 26.39
N GLU A 598 8.51 -22.44 25.38
CA GLU A 598 9.09 -22.89 24.10
C GLU A 598 9.72 -21.72 23.31
N SER A 599 9.09 -20.54 23.30
CA SER A 599 9.70 -19.32 22.73
C SER A 599 11.01 -18.98 23.41
N LYS A 600 11.10 -19.15 24.74
CA LYS A 600 12.34 -18.90 25.49
C LYS A 600 13.47 -19.85 25.06
N LYS A 601 13.18 -21.13 24.79
CA LYS A 601 14.17 -22.09 24.27
C LYS A 601 14.64 -21.76 22.86
N MET A 602 13.76 -21.17 22.05
CA MET A 602 14.05 -20.75 20.69
C MET A 602 14.82 -19.43 20.60
N GLN A 603 14.99 -18.72 21.72
CA GLN A 603 15.45 -17.33 21.75
C GLN A 603 16.73 -17.12 20.94
N ASP A 604 17.78 -17.88 21.25
CA ASP A 604 19.09 -17.71 20.60
C ASP A 604 19.08 -18.18 19.14
N SER A 605 18.44 -19.33 18.86
CA SER A 605 18.41 -19.91 17.50
C SER A 605 17.61 -19.09 16.49
N CYS A 606 16.66 -18.30 16.97
CA CYS A 606 15.71 -17.55 16.15
C CYS A 606 15.84 -16.02 16.32
N ASN A 607 16.87 -15.55 17.05
CA ASN A 607 17.05 -14.14 17.43
C ASN A 607 15.77 -13.51 18.00
N LEU A 608 15.00 -14.26 18.80
CA LEU A 608 13.72 -13.77 19.32
C LEU A 608 13.98 -12.68 20.36
N THR A 609 13.33 -11.53 20.17
CA THR A 609 13.36 -10.42 21.12
C THR A 609 11.99 -10.16 21.71
N HIS A 610 10.91 -10.57 21.03
CA HIS A 610 9.53 -10.33 21.44
C HIS A 610 8.65 -11.57 21.23
N VAL A 611 7.56 -11.65 22.00
CA VAL A 611 6.51 -12.65 21.85
C VAL A 611 5.14 -11.97 21.79
N LEU A 612 4.30 -12.35 20.83
CA LEU A 612 2.91 -11.92 20.69
C LEU A 612 1.99 -13.03 21.18
N LEU A 613 1.25 -12.80 22.26
CA LEU A 613 0.17 -13.69 22.67
C LEU A 613 -1.09 -13.35 21.88
N MET A 614 -1.75 -14.37 21.34
CA MET A 614 -2.93 -14.21 20.50
C MET A 614 -3.87 -15.41 20.64
N ASP A 615 -5.17 -15.14 20.66
CA ASP A 615 -6.21 -16.18 20.71
C ASP A 615 -6.30 -16.94 19.37
N ASP A 616 -6.79 -18.17 19.41
CA ASP A 616 -6.92 -19.01 18.22
C ASP A 616 -8.15 -18.68 17.37
N ASP A 617 -9.22 -18.13 17.96
CA ASP A 617 -10.52 -17.86 17.34
C ASP A 617 -10.75 -16.40 16.95
N VAL A 618 -9.68 -15.61 16.84
CA VAL A 618 -9.73 -14.27 16.28
C VAL A 618 -9.69 -14.30 14.76
N VAL A 619 -10.31 -13.28 14.15
CA VAL A 619 -10.01 -12.90 12.76
C VAL A 619 -8.88 -11.87 12.81
N MET A 620 -7.76 -12.25 12.23
CA MET A 620 -6.51 -11.48 12.26
C MET A 620 -6.48 -10.44 11.14
N GLN A 621 -5.78 -9.33 11.39
CA GLN A 621 -5.33 -8.41 10.35
C GLN A 621 -3.82 -8.54 10.19
N PRO A 622 -3.29 -9.06 9.06
CA PRO A 622 -1.85 -9.21 8.85
C PRO A 622 -1.07 -7.92 9.08
N GLU A 623 -1.60 -6.80 8.61
CA GLU A 623 -1.00 -5.47 8.81
C GLU A 623 -0.87 -5.08 10.30
N SER A 624 -1.72 -5.58 11.22
CA SER A 624 -1.52 -5.39 12.67
C SER A 624 -0.18 -5.98 13.13
N ILE A 625 0.18 -7.16 12.60
CA ILE A 625 1.43 -7.87 12.92
C ILE A 625 2.62 -7.15 12.29
N TYR A 626 2.48 -6.73 11.03
CA TYR A 626 3.51 -5.95 10.34
C TYR A 626 3.82 -4.65 11.10
N ARG A 627 2.78 -3.87 11.46
CA ARG A 627 2.93 -2.63 12.25
C ARG A 627 3.57 -2.91 13.61
N THR A 628 3.14 -3.97 14.29
CA THR A 628 3.72 -4.40 15.57
C THR A 628 5.21 -4.69 15.42
N TYR A 629 5.60 -5.54 14.47
CA TYR A 629 7.00 -5.83 14.16
C TYR A 629 7.79 -4.55 13.88
N ARG A 630 7.24 -3.67 13.04
CA ARG A 630 7.94 -2.45 12.66
C ARG A 630 8.15 -1.49 13.83
N ILE A 631 7.13 -1.26 14.65
CA ILE A 631 7.26 -0.43 15.87
C ILE A 631 8.38 -0.99 16.76
N LEU A 632 8.35 -2.30 17.02
CA LEU A 632 9.33 -2.97 17.88
C LEU A 632 10.76 -2.84 17.35
N SER A 633 10.95 -3.00 16.03
CA SER A 633 12.26 -2.83 15.39
C SER A 633 12.82 -1.40 15.47
N LEU A 634 11.97 -0.41 15.75
CA LEU A 634 12.34 1.00 15.77
C LEU A 634 12.24 1.64 17.16
N LEU A 635 11.89 0.90 18.22
CA LEU A 635 11.73 1.46 19.56
C LEU A 635 12.97 2.23 20.03
N LYS A 636 12.79 3.40 20.66
CA LYS A 636 13.87 4.09 21.39
C LYS A 636 14.30 3.23 22.58
N ASP A 637 15.55 3.43 23.03
CA ASP A 637 16.13 2.61 24.10
C ASP A 637 15.32 2.70 25.40
N GLU A 638 14.77 3.87 25.74
CA GLU A 638 13.90 4.04 26.93
C GLU A 638 12.56 3.30 26.87
N TYR A 639 12.16 2.82 25.69
CA TYR A 639 10.89 2.10 25.45
C TYR A 639 11.09 0.63 25.09
N LYS A 640 12.31 0.08 25.15
CA LYS A 640 12.62 -1.31 24.79
C LYS A 640 11.90 -2.38 25.62
N ASP A 641 11.34 -2.00 26.77
CA ASP A 641 10.53 -2.89 27.62
C ASP A 641 9.01 -2.66 27.47
N SER A 642 8.60 -1.92 26.43
CA SER A 642 7.19 -1.64 26.16
C SER A 642 6.44 -2.87 25.67
N PHE A 643 5.18 -2.93 26.05
CA PHE A 643 4.21 -3.86 25.50
C PHE A 643 3.50 -3.16 24.33
N VAL A 644 3.07 -3.94 23.33
CA VAL A 644 2.22 -3.45 22.23
C VAL A 644 0.91 -4.23 22.27
N GLY A 645 -0.19 -3.52 22.50
CA GLY A 645 -1.53 -4.10 22.60
C GLY A 645 -2.34 -3.92 21.32
N GLY A 646 -3.19 -4.88 21.03
CA GLY A 646 -4.17 -4.79 19.95
C GLY A 646 -5.58 -4.62 20.51
N ALA A 647 -6.36 -3.71 19.91
CA ALA A 647 -7.75 -3.52 20.28
C ALA A 647 -8.60 -4.74 19.89
N MET A 648 -9.58 -5.08 20.73
CA MET A 648 -10.60 -6.06 20.40
C MET A 648 -11.80 -5.37 19.75
N ILE A 649 -12.03 -5.68 18.48
CA ILE A 649 -13.20 -5.26 17.72
C ILE A 649 -14.16 -6.45 17.61
N ARG A 650 -15.47 -6.22 17.55
CA ARG A 650 -16.45 -7.31 17.50
C ARG A 650 -16.54 -7.92 16.10
N THR A 651 -16.70 -9.24 15.99
CA THR A 651 -16.95 -9.91 14.70
C THR A 651 -18.35 -9.65 14.14
N ASP A 652 -19.36 -9.44 14.99
CA ASP A 652 -20.75 -9.16 14.58
C ASP A 652 -20.99 -7.68 14.21
N LEU A 653 -20.23 -6.78 14.82
CA LEU A 653 -20.21 -5.34 14.55
C LEU A 653 -18.75 -4.94 14.29
N GLN A 654 -18.27 -5.16 13.07
CA GLN A 654 -16.85 -5.04 12.70
C GLN A 654 -16.23 -3.65 12.89
N TRP A 655 -17.01 -2.65 13.30
CA TRP A 655 -16.59 -1.29 13.65
C TRP A 655 -16.58 -0.99 15.16
N PHE A 656 -17.19 -1.84 15.98
CA PHE A 656 -17.40 -1.58 17.41
C PHE A 656 -16.20 -2.06 18.22
N GLN A 657 -15.46 -1.12 18.84
CA GLN A 657 -14.36 -1.45 19.74
C GLN A 657 -14.89 -1.85 21.11
N THR A 658 -14.56 -3.06 21.55
CA THR A 658 -14.93 -3.53 22.90
C THR A 658 -13.92 -3.07 23.94
N GLU A 659 -12.62 -3.16 23.63
CA GLU A 659 -11.55 -2.76 24.55
C GLU A 659 -10.27 -2.50 23.76
N ALA A 660 -9.50 -1.47 24.16
CA ALA A 660 -8.12 -1.26 23.67
C ALA A 660 -7.05 -1.58 24.72
N GLY A 661 -7.38 -1.50 26.01
CA GLY A 661 -6.53 -1.84 27.15
C GLY A 661 -7.35 -1.78 28.44
N GLY A 662 -6.78 -2.19 29.57
CA GLY A 662 -7.54 -2.30 30.82
C GLY A 662 -6.81 -1.74 32.04
N THR A 663 -7.57 -1.21 33.00
CA THR A 663 -7.06 -0.97 34.37
C THR A 663 -7.74 -1.90 35.36
N TRP A 664 -7.00 -2.25 36.41
CA TRP A 664 -7.44 -3.20 37.41
C TRP A 664 -7.65 -2.51 38.76
N ASN A 665 -8.92 -2.22 39.07
CA ASN A 665 -9.30 -1.59 40.34
C ASN A 665 -9.79 -2.64 41.34
N ALA A 666 -8.87 -3.47 41.83
CA ALA A 666 -9.12 -4.52 42.82
C ALA A 666 -10.24 -5.50 42.45
N GLY A 667 -10.48 -5.72 41.15
CA GLY A 667 -11.55 -6.59 40.66
C GLY A 667 -12.68 -5.91 39.92
N GLN A 668 -12.71 -4.58 39.94
CA GLN A 668 -13.50 -3.78 39.00
C GLN A 668 -12.63 -3.58 37.76
N LEU A 669 -12.89 -4.37 36.72
CA LEU A 669 -12.24 -4.22 35.42
C LEU A 669 -12.77 -2.97 34.75
N VAL A 670 -11.87 -2.06 34.36
CA VAL A 670 -12.22 -0.90 33.55
C VAL A 670 -11.63 -1.08 32.17
N SER A 671 -12.49 -1.45 31.22
CA SER A 671 -12.14 -1.56 29.80
C SER A 671 -12.01 -0.16 29.20
N HIS A 672 -10.80 0.22 28.82
CA HIS A 672 -10.52 1.51 28.20
C HIS A 672 -10.98 1.51 26.75
N LYS A 673 -11.45 2.68 26.30
CA LYS A 673 -11.92 2.92 24.92
C LYS A 673 -13.03 1.94 24.49
N GLN A 674 -13.85 1.50 25.43
CA GLN A 674 -15.01 0.65 25.18
C GLN A 674 -16.12 1.44 24.48
N GLY A 675 -16.79 0.80 23.51
CA GLY A 675 -18.00 1.33 22.87
C GLY A 675 -17.73 2.36 21.78
N LEU A 676 -16.48 2.49 21.32
CA LEU A 676 -16.15 3.40 20.24
C LEU A 676 -16.65 2.85 18.90
N ASP A 677 -17.33 3.72 18.16
CA ASP A 677 -17.66 3.51 16.75
C ASP A 677 -16.51 3.99 15.88
N LEU A 678 -15.64 3.07 15.47
CA LEU A 678 -14.41 3.38 14.73
C LEU A 678 -14.65 3.86 13.30
N ARG A 679 -15.91 3.89 12.82
CA ARG A 679 -16.27 4.53 11.54
C ARG A 679 -16.19 6.05 11.63
N VAL A 680 -16.25 6.60 12.84
CA VAL A 680 -16.28 8.05 13.10
C VAL A 680 -14.88 8.58 13.42
N LEU A 681 -14.51 9.70 12.79
CA LEU A 681 -13.20 10.35 13.00
C LEU A 681 -12.96 10.73 14.46
N ASP A 682 -13.96 11.30 15.14
CA ASP A 682 -13.80 11.70 16.56
C ASP A 682 -13.45 10.52 17.46
N ALA A 683 -14.00 9.33 17.17
CA ALA A 683 -13.66 8.10 17.88
C ALA A 683 -12.23 7.65 17.59
N CYS A 684 -11.79 7.70 16.32
CA CYS A 684 -10.40 7.41 15.94
C CYS A 684 -9.41 8.33 16.64
N LEU A 685 -9.68 9.64 16.67
CA LEU A 685 -8.84 10.63 17.34
C LEU A 685 -8.90 10.52 18.88
N TYR A 686 -10.05 10.14 19.46
CA TYR A 686 -10.12 9.83 20.89
C TYR A 686 -9.33 8.57 21.24
N ASN A 687 -9.22 7.62 20.33
CA ASN A 687 -8.42 6.41 20.52
C ASN A 687 -6.91 6.72 20.56
N GLU A 688 -6.44 7.79 19.90
CA GLU A 688 -5.05 8.27 19.97
C GLU A 688 -4.68 8.90 21.33
N VAL A 689 -5.69 9.30 22.12
CA VAL A 689 -5.47 9.89 23.45
C VAL A 689 -4.99 8.79 24.39
N GLU A 690 -3.75 8.93 24.86
CA GLU A 690 -3.16 7.97 25.80
C GLU A 690 -3.84 8.03 27.15
N GLU A 691 -4.18 6.85 27.64
CA GLU A 691 -4.70 6.62 28.97
C GLU A 691 -3.79 5.61 29.66
N LYS A 692 -3.61 5.75 30.97
CA LYS A 692 -2.87 4.77 31.75
C LYS A 692 -3.65 3.45 31.74
N CYS A 693 -3.01 2.39 31.28
CA CYS A 693 -3.50 1.01 31.37
C CYS A 693 -2.58 0.20 32.29
N ASP A 694 -3.14 -0.77 33.01
CA ASP A 694 -2.40 -1.67 33.89
C ASP A 694 -2.12 -3.04 33.25
N PHE A 695 -2.89 -3.42 32.23
CA PHE A 695 -2.66 -4.62 31.43
C PHE A 695 -3.27 -4.48 30.02
N ASN A 696 -2.94 -5.42 29.14
CA ASN A 696 -3.64 -5.68 27.88
C ASN A 696 -3.97 -7.17 27.83
N ALA A 697 -5.19 -7.51 27.45
CA ALA A 697 -5.60 -8.90 27.36
C ALA A 697 -4.88 -9.65 26.22
N TRP A 698 -4.81 -10.97 26.34
CA TRP A 698 -3.98 -11.82 25.50
C TRP A 698 -4.61 -12.26 24.17
N TRP A 699 -5.75 -11.69 23.77
CA TRP A 699 -6.25 -11.85 22.40
C TRP A 699 -5.27 -11.24 21.38
N TYR A 700 -4.52 -10.20 21.77
CA TYR A 700 -3.41 -9.61 21.02
C TYR A 700 -2.55 -8.76 21.96
N CYS A 701 -1.47 -9.33 22.49
CA CYS A 701 -0.56 -8.63 23.40
C CYS A 701 0.89 -9.04 23.15
N THR A 702 1.69 -8.10 22.67
CA THR A 702 3.13 -8.30 22.42
C THR A 702 3.95 -7.77 23.58
N MET A 703 4.96 -8.53 23.99
CA MET A 703 5.85 -8.20 25.10
C MET A 703 7.30 -8.60 24.79
N PRO A 704 8.28 -7.94 25.41
CA PRO A 704 9.68 -8.33 25.27
C PRO A 704 9.92 -9.71 25.91
N ILE A 705 10.66 -10.57 25.21
CA ILE A 705 10.94 -11.94 25.69
C ILE A 705 11.80 -11.95 26.97
N SER A 706 12.47 -10.84 27.30
CA SER A 706 13.23 -10.65 28.54
C SER A 706 12.36 -10.70 29.80
N VAL A 707 11.06 -10.46 29.68
CA VAL A 707 10.08 -10.65 30.75
C VAL A 707 9.89 -12.14 31.06
N VAL A 708 10.11 -13.04 30.09
CA VAL A 708 10.01 -14.50 30.29
C VAL A 708 11.30 -15.01 30.94
N ARG A 709 11.20 -15.33 32.24
CA ARG A 709 12.30 -15.85 33.07
C ARG A 709 11.86 -17.04 33.90
N GLU A 710 12.82 -17.80 34.40
CA GLU A 710 12.58 -18.99 35.21
C GLU A 710 11.74 -18.72 36.47
N ASP A 711 11.78 -17.50 37.00
CA ASP A 711 11.05 -17.06 38.18
C ASP A 711 9.81 -16.22 37.85
N ASN A 712 9.50 -16.02 36.56
CA ASN A 712 8.58 -14.99 36.10
C ASN A 712 7.60 -15.48 35.03
N LEU A 713 7.04 -16.68 35.18
CA LEU A 713 5.97 -17.20 34.31
C LEU A 713 4.57 -16.75 34.78
N PRO A 714 3.53 -16.91 33.95
CA PRO A 714 2.14 -16.62 34.36
C PRO A 714 1.66 -17.38 35.59
N MET A 715 0.57 -16.91 36.19
CA MET A 715 -0.09 -17.59 37.30
C MET A 715 -0.83 -18.86 36.82
N PRO A 716 -0.76 -19.99 37.56
CA PRO A 716 -1.41 -21.25 37.17
C PRO A 716 -2.89 -21.29 37.55
N ILE A 717 -3.68 -20.39 36.96
CA ILE A 717 -5.10 -20.14 37.33
C ILE A 717 -6.13 -20.62 36.29
N PHE A 718 -5.71 -21.52 35.39
CA PHE A 718 -6.48 -22.13 34.29
C PHE A 718 -6.99 -21.15 33.23
N ILE A 719 -7.86 -20.20 33.58
CA ILE A 719 -8.42 -19.20 32.67
C ILE A 719 -8.88 -17.95 33.42
N ARG A 720 -8.79 -16.77 32.80
CA ARG A 720 -9.21 -15.45 33.32
C ARG A 720 -8.33 -14.96 34.49
N GLY A 721 -7.72 -13.78 34.31
CA GLY A 721 -6.91 -13.11 35.33
C GLY A 721 -5.40 -13.34 35.13
N ASP A 722 -5.02 -14.30 34.31
CA ASP A 722 -3.63 -14.60 33.95
C ASP A 722 -2.98 -13.46 33.16
N ASP A 723 -3.72 -12.88 32.21
CA ASP A 723 -3.37 -11.67 31.49
C ASP A 723 -3.26 -10.43 32.40
N VAL A 724 -4.25 -10.27 33.29
CA VAL A 724 -4.31 -9.18 34.27
C VAL A 724 -3.12 -9.22 35.22
N GLU A 725 -2.87 -10.36 35.88
CA GLU A 725 -1.77 -10.49 36.84
C GLU A 725 -0.42 -10.26 36.17
N PHE A 726 -0.23 -10.86 34.98
CA PHE A 726 1.03 -10.75 34.27
C PHE A 726 1.30 -9.32 33.80
N GLY A 727 0.27 -8.62 33.32
CA GLY A 727 0.33 -7.19 32.98
C GLY A 727 0.69 -6.34 34.19
N LEU A 728 -0.06 -6.48 35.29
CA LEU A 728 0.17 -5.77 36.57
C LEU A 728 1.57 -6.03 37.15
N ARG A 729 2.19 -7.16 36.81
CA ARG A 729 3.53 -7.53 37.26
C ARG A 729 4.64 -6.95 36.41
N ASN A 730 4.47 -6.93 35.08
CA ASN A 730 5.58 -6.76 34.16
C ASN A 730 5.48 -5.53 33.26
N MET A 731 4.27 -5.04 32.99
CA MET A 731 4.05 -3.99 32.01
C MET A 731 4.42 -2.62 32.58
N LYS A 732 5.39 -1.94 31.94
CA LYS A 732 5.77 -0.57 32.31
C LYS A 732 5.13 0.47 31.39
N HIS A 733 5.11 0.16 30.10
CA HIS A 733 4.53 0.98 29.05
C HIS A 733 3.66 0.09 28.16
N LEU A 734 2.48 0.58 27.79
CA LEU A 734 1.60 -0.05 26.81
C LEU A 734 1.45 0.91 25.63
N ILE A 735 1.82 0.45 24.45
CA ILE A 735 1.63 1.16 23.19
C ILE A 735 0.35 0.63 22.55
N LEU A 736 -0.62 1.52 22.37
CA LEU A 736 -1.89 1.28 21.68
C LEU A 736 -1.98 2.23 20.50
N MET A 737 -2.35 1.71 19.32
CA MET A 737 -2.37 2.46 18.07
C MET A 737 -3.58 2.09 17.22
N ASN A 738 -4.09 3.07 16.49
CA ASN A 738 -5.10 2.80 15.47
C ASN A 738 -4.56 1.85 14.41
N GLY A 739 -5.42 0.91 13.98
CA GLY A 739 -5.07 -0.13 13.02
C GLY A 739 -4.23 -1.29 13.55
N ILE A 740 -4.00 -1.39 14.87
CA ILE A 740 -3.53 -2.64 15.51
C ILE A 740 -4.70 -3.23 16.29
N CYS A 741 -5.32 -4.26 15.72
CA CYS A 741 -6.50 -4.91 16.28
C CYS A 741 -6.62 -6.36 15.87
N VAL A 742 -7.58 -7.03 16.51
CA VAL A 742 -8.18 -8.29 16.09
C VAL A 742 -9.70 -8.17 16.15
N TRP A 743 -10.40 -8.89 15.27
CA TRP A 743 -11.83 -9.09 15.45
C TRP A 743 -12.07 -10.37 16.23
N HIS A 744 -12.87 -10.28 17.27
CA HIS A 744 -13.17 -11.40 18.16
C HIS A 744 -14.66 -11.40 18.51
N GLU A 745 -15.17 -12.58 18.85
CA GLU A 745 -16.56 -12.74 19.26
C GLU A 745 -16.85 -11.95 20.57
N PRO A 746 -17.99 -11.25 20.66
CA PRO A 746 -18.34 -10.50 21.86
C PRO A 746 -18.36 -11.37 23.12
N PHE A 747 -17.85 -10.86 24.25
CA PHE A 747 -17.87 -11.61 25.51
C PHE A 747 -19.30 -11.95 25.98
N GLU A 748 -20.27 -11.11 25.61
CA GLU A 748 -21.69 -11.33 25.91
C GLU A 748 -22.26 -12.56 25.19
N ASN A 749 -21.55 -13.11 24.21
CA ASN A 749 -21.97 -14.29 23.46
C ASN A 749 -21.36 -15.60 24.02
N LYS A 750 -20.36 -15.52 24.93
CA LYS A 750 -19.61 -16.67 25.45
C LYS A 750 -20.03 -17.09 26.87
N TYR A 751 -21.32 -17.30 27.11
CA TYR A 751 -21.78 -17.71 28.45
C TYR A 751 -21.26 -19.11 28.85
N SER A 752 -20.72 -19.22 30.05
CA SER A 752 -20.42 -20.50 30.69
C SER A 752 -20.56 -20.42 32.21
N SER A 753 -21.23 -21.41 32.81
CA SER A 753 -21.31 -21.56 34.27
C SER A 753 -19.94 -21.61 34.94
N SER A 754 -18.91 -22.17 34.30
CA SER A 754 -17.57 -22.26 34.90
C SER A 754 -16.94 -20.90 35.20
N MET A 755 -17.34 -19.83 34.48
CA MET A 755 -16.82 -18.47 34.70
C MET A 755 -17.17 -17.93 36.10
N TYR A 756 -18.29 -18.37 36.67
CA TYR A 756 -18.71 -18.04 38.02
C TYR A 756 -17.77 -18.63 39.09
N TYR A 757 -17.08 -19.73 38.79
CA TYR A 757 -16.05 -20.29 39.65
C TYR A 757 -14.71 -19.56 39.47
N TYR A 758 -14.23 -19.43 38.22
CA TYR A 758 -12.89 -18.93 37.93
C TYR A 758 -12.73 -17.42 38.16
N ILE A 759 -13.62 -16.57 37.64
CA ILE A 759 -13.43 -15.10 37.67
C ILE A 759 -13.32 -14.58 39.11
N PHE A 760 -14.23 -14.98 39.99
CA PHE A 760 -14.22 -14.50 41.37
C PHE A 760 -13.00 -15.04 42.14
N ARG A 761 -12.70 -16.34 42.01
CA ARG A 761 -11.56 -16.97 42.66
C ARG A 761 -10.25 -16.32 42.21
N ASN A 762 -10.05 -16.18 40.91
CA ASN A 762 -8.80 -15.69 40.34
C ASN A 762 -8.60 -14.21 40.67
N ARG A 763 -9.65 -13.38 40.66
CA ARG A 763 -9.58 -12.01 41.21
C ARG A 763 -9.00 -11.97 42.63
N LEU A 764 -9.45 -12.87 43.52
CA LEU A 764 -8.95 -12.92 44.90
C LEU A 764 -7.48 -13.32 44.95
N ILE A 765 -7.08 -14.26 44.08
CA ILE A 765 -5.68 -14.68 43.93
C ILE A 765 -4.82 -13.51 43.43
N ASP A 766 -5.22 -12.87 42.32
CA ASP A 766 -4.49 -11.78 41.68
C ASP A 766 -4.30 -10.61 42.65
N ASN A 767 -5.37 -10.19 43.33
CA ASN A 767 -5.27 -9.15 44.37
C ASN A 767 -4.32 -9.55 45.50
N ALA A 768 -4.31 -10.83 45.91
CA ALA A 768 -3.44 -11.30 46.97
C ALA A 768 -1.96 -11.34 46.57
N VAL A 769 -1.63 -11.90 45.40
CA VAL A 769 -0.24 -12.03 44.92
C VAL A 769 0.37 -10.70 44.50
N ARG A 770 -0.47 -9.73 44.11
CA ARG A 770 -0.04 -8.36 43.78
C ARG A 770 -0.05 -7.42 44.98
N GLY A 771 -0.54 -7.85 46.14
CA GLY A 771 -0.63 -7.01 47.33
C GLY A 771 -1.62 -5.85 47.21
N ILE A 772 -2.59 -5.95 46.31
CA ILE A 772 -3.60 -4.91 46.07
C ILE A 772 -4.52 -4.80 47.29
N GLU A 773 -4.89 -3.57 47.65
CA GLU A 773 -5.82 -3.33 48.74
C GLU A 773 -7.24 -3.75 48.32
N TYR A 774 -7.74 -4.80 48.96
CA TYR A 774 -9.10 -5.31 48.76
C TYR A 774 -9.57 -5.87 50.09
N SER A 775 -10.39 -5.09 50.81
CA SER A 775 -10.79 -5.40 52.18
C SER A 775 -11.78 -6.57 52.21
N LYS A 776 -11.88 -7.26 53.36
CA LYS A 776 -12.89 -8.30 53.56
C LYS A 776 -14.30 -7.74 53.44
N GLU A 777 -14.52 -6.47 53.79
CA GLU A 777 -15.80 -5.80 53.64
C GLU A 777 -16.17 -5.60 52.17
N GLN A 778 -15.21 -5.14 51.33
CA GLN A 778 -15.39 -5.01 49.89
C GLN A 778 -15.63 -6.36 49.23
N PHE A 779 -14.78 -7.35 49.52
CA PHE A 779 -14.96 -8.73 49.08
C PHE A 779 -16.36 -9.26 49.41
N LEU A 780 -16.79 -9.17 50.67
CA LEU A 780 -18.11 -9.68 51.06
C LEU A 780 -19.26 -8.90 50.40
N ALA A 781 -19.08 -7.61 50.12
CA ALA A 781 -20.08 -6.81 49.42
C ALA A 781 -20.23 -7.28 47.96
N ASP A 782 -19.12 -7.39 47.22
CA ASP A 782 -19.10 -7.82 45.81
C ASP A 782 -19.57 -9.27 45.67
N PHE A 783 -19.13 -10.15 46.57
CA PHE A 783 -19.59 -11.54 46.60
C PHE A 783 -21.08 -11.63 46.83
N ARG A 784 -21.60 -10.88 47.80
CA ARG A 784 -23.05 -10.85 48.10
C ARG A 784 -23.85 -10.41 46.88
N GLU A 785 -23.41 -9.40 46.16
CA GLU A 785 -24.13 -8.93 44.98
C GLU A 785 -24.27 -10.03 43.92
N GLN A 786 -23.15 -10.64 43.51
CA GLN A 786 -23.14 -11.68 42.47
C GLN A 786 -23.84 -12.96 42.93
N TYR A 787 -23.57 -13.40 44.16
CA TYR A 787 -24.09 -14.65 44.72
C TYR A 787 -25.62 -14.61 44.88
N PHE A 788 -26.16 -13.55 45.48
CA PHE A 788 -27.62 -13.46 45.69
C PHE A 788 -28.37 -13.17 44.39
N ARG A 789 -27.74 -12.50 43.41
CA ARG A 789 -28.32 -12.36 42.07
C ARG A 789 -28.60 -13.73 41.46
N GLU A 790 -27.62 -14.64 41.45
CA GLU A 790 -27.81 -15.99 40.89
C GLU A 790 -28.84 -16.82 41.68
N ILE A 791 -28.91 -16.68 43.01
CA ILE A 791 -29.97 -17.32 43.80
C ILE A 791 -31.35 -16.81 43.36
N PHE A 792 -31.53 -15.50 43.28
CA PHE A 792 -32.84 -14.92 42.97
C PHE A 792 -33.22 -14.99 41.49
N THR A 793 -32.30 -15.43 40.61
CA THR A 793 -32.61 -15.79 39.22
C THR A 793 -32.73 -17.31 39.04
N LEU A 794 -32.91 -18.07 40.13
CA LEU A 794 -33.05 -19.54 40.14
C LEU A 794 -31.82 -20.29 39.60
N ARG A 795 -30.68 -19.60 39.44
CA ARG A 795 -29.42 -20.14 38.92
C ARG A 795 -28.55 -20.71 40.05
N TYR A 796 -29.13 -21.62 40.83
CA TYR A 796 -28.50 -22.18 42.04
C TYR A 796 -27.13 -22.84 41.78
N LYS A 797 -26.95 -23.54 40.66
CA LYS A 797 -25.63 -24.11 40.28
C LYS A 797 -24.54 -23.05 40.14
N ASN A 798 -24.84 -21.88 39.56
CA ASN A 798 -23.86 -20.79 39.42
C ASN A 798 -23.52 -20.18 40.79
N ALA A 799 -24.53 -20.01 41.66
CA ALA A 799 -24.30 -19.57 43.03
C ALA A 799 -23.37 -20.55 43.78
N GLN A 800 -23.60 -21.86 43.63
CA GLN A 800 -22.74 -22.89 44.22
C GLN A 800 -21.32 -22.84 43.64
N LEU A 801 -21.15 -22.62 42.35
CA LEU A 801 -19.85 -22.45 41.70
C LEU A 801 -19.09 -21.22 42.22
N LEU A 802 -19.75 -20.06 42.37
CA LEU A 802 -19.19 -18.87 43.03
C LEU A 802 -18.69 -19.19 44.44
N LEU A 803 -19.52 -19.86 45.24
CA LEU A 803 -19.18 -20.26 46.60
C LEU A 803 -17.97 -21.20 46.63
N ASN A 804 -17.95 -22.20 45.74
CA ASN A 804 -16.84 -23.15 45.63
C ASN A 804 -15.52 -22.44 45.28
N GLY A 805 -15.53 -21.53 44.30
CA GLY A 805 -14.33 -20.78 43.91
C GLY A 805 -13.76 -19.98 45.08
N VAL A 806 -14.62 -19.32 45.85
CA VAL A 806 -14.18 -18.61 47.06
C VAL A 806 -13.67 -19.55 48.15
N LEU A 807 -14.35 -20.67 48.41
CA LEU A 807 -13.91 -21.63 49.42
C LEU A 807 -12.55 -22.23 49.07
N ASP A 808 -12.30 -22.46 47.78
CA ASP A 808 -11.03 -22.95 47.25
C ASP A 808 -9.91 -21.91 47.40
N PHE A 809 -10.17 -20.63 47.10
CA PHE A 809 -9.23 -19.56 47.44
C PHE A 809 -8.86 -19.58 48.93
N LEU A 810 -9.86 -19.72 49.83
CA LEU A 810 -9.64 -19.77 51.28
C LEU A 810 -8.88 -21.02 51.79
N LYS A 811 -8.62 -22.02 50.94
CA LYS A 811 -7.74 -23.15 51.28
C LYS A 811 -6.26 -22.78 51.21
N GLY A 812 -5.89 -21.75 50.43
CA GLY A 812 -4.52 -21.26 50.29
C GLY A 812 -3.79 -21.75 49.03
N PRO A 813 -2.58 -21.23 48.76
CA PRO A 813 -1.82 -21.54 47.56
C PRO A 813 -1.36 -23.00 47.50
N GLU A 814 -1.15 -23.66 48.63
CA GLU A 814 -0.73 -25.07 48.67
C GLU A 814 -1.79 -25.97 48.04
N TRP A 815 -3.07 -25.70 48.32
CA TRP A 815 -4.17 -26.41 47.68
C TRP A 815 -4.16 -26.20 46.15
N LEU A 816 -3.94 -24.97 45.69
CA LEU A 816 -3.88 -24.66 44.26
C LEU A 816 -2.75 -25.43 43.56
N MET A 817 -1.58 -25.52 44.19
CA MET A 817 -0.42 -26.25 43.66
C MET A 817 -0.63 -27.77 43.58
N GLU A 818 -1.46 -28.33 44.47
CA GLU A 818 -1.75 -29.76 44.53
C GLU A 818 -2.86 -30.19 43.55
N GLN A 819 -3.64 -29.26 42.99
CA GLN A 819 -4.76 -29.62 42.12
C GLN A 819 -4.29 -30.10 40.74
N ASP A 820 -4.94 -31.14 40.24
CA ASP A 820 -4.93 -31.41 38.80
C ASP A 820 -5.88 -30.43 38.09
N GLY A 821 -5.32 -29.51 37.29
CA GLY A 821 -6.09 -28.47 36.62
C GLY A 821 -7.15 -29.00 35.66
N GLU A 822 -6.88 -30.12 34.99
CA GLU A 822 -7.80 -30.73 34.02
C GLU A 822 -8.97 -31.40 34.73
N GLU A 823 -8.69 -32.19 35.78
CA GLU A 823 -9.73 -32.82 36.60
C GLU A 823 -10.60 -31.79 37.31
N LEU A 824 -9.99 -30.74 37.86
CA LEU A 824 -10.71 -29.65 38.51
C LEU A 824 -11.66 -28.98 37.52
N ASN A 825 -11.16 -28.61 36.33
CA ASN A 825 -11.97 -27.98 35.29
C ASN A 825 -13.12 -28.89 34.83
N MET A 826 -12.87 -30.19 34.63
CA MET A 826 -13.94 -31.15 34.31
C MET A 826 -15.03 -31.15 35.38
N SER A 827 -14.67 -31.15 36.67
CA SER A 827 -15.65 -31.11 37.76
C SER A 827 -16.45 -29.80 37.78
N VAL A 828 -15.79 -28.66 37.54
CA VAL A 828 -16.41 -27.33 37.50
C VAL A 828 -17.40 -27.24 36.32
N MET A 829 -17.00 -27.71 35.15
CA MET A 829 -17.86 -27.75 33.95
C MET A 829 -19.07 -28.68 34.15
N GLN A 830 -18.87 -29.86 34.75
CA GLN A 830 -19.96 -30.80 35.04
C GLN A 830 -20.97 -30.25 36.05
N ALA A 831 -20.52 -29.43 37.00
CA ALA A 831 -21.39 -28.79 37.99
C ALA A 831 -22.24 -27.64 37.41
N GLY A 832 -21.97 -27.18 36.19
CA GLY A 832 -22.69 -26.09 35.54
C GLY A 832 -24.03 -26.45 34.90
N TYR A 833 -24.65 -25.47 34.25
CA TYR A 833 -25.77 -25.68 33.33
C TYR A 833 -25.26 -26.09 31.94
N LYS A 834 -26.01 -26.95 31.26
CA LYS A 834 -25.74 -27.37 29.87
C LYS A 834 -26.83 -26.81 28.98
N PHE A 835 -26.43 -26.28 27.84
CA PHE A 835 -27.36 -25.85 26.80
C PHE A 835 -28.00 -27.05 26.11
N SER A 836 -29.28 -26.92 25.83
CA SER A 836 -30.10 -27.83 25.03
C SER A 836 -30.83 -27.04 23.94
N ASP A 837 -31.25 -27.74 22.89
CA ASP A 837 -32.07 -27.13 21.85
C ASP A 837 -33.43 -26.75 22.43
N LEU A 838 -34.03 -25.65 21.97
CA LEU A 838 -35.24 -25.07 22.58
C LEU A 838 -36.43 -26.05 22.60
N ASN A 839 -36.50 -26.93 21.59
CA ASN A 839 -37.55 -27.94 21.47
C ASN A 839 -37.38 -29.12 22.44
N GLU A 840 -36.20 -29.25 23.07
CA GLU A 840 -35.92 -30.30 24.06
C GLU A 840 -36.21 -29.82 25.50
N LEU A 841 -36.49 -28.53 25.69
CA LEU A 841 -36.80 -27.96 26.99
C LEU A 841 -38.22 -28.34 27.44
N THR A 842 -38.40 -28.48 28.75
CA THR A 842 -39.70 -28.83 29.35
C THR A 842 -40.65 -27.63 29.43
N ILE A 843 -40.09 -26.44 29.71
CA ILE A 843 -40.75 -25.15 29.74
C ILE A 843 -40.68 -24.59 28.32
N PRO A 844 -41.83 -24.23 27.72
CA PRO A 844 -41.85 -23.68 26.36
C PRO A 844 -41.12 -22.34 26.33
N PHE A 845 -40.25 -22.18 25.33
CA PHE A 845 -39.66 -20.88 25.03
C PHE A 845 -40.66 -20.01 24.26
N GLU A 846 -41.00 -18.86 24.84
CA GLU A 846 -41.88 -17.86 24.22
C GLU A 846 -41.08 -16.58 23.93
N TYR A 847 -40.77 -16.36 22.65
CA TYR A 847 -40.02 -15.18 22.20
C TYR A 847 -40.66 -13.84 22.64
N PRO A 848 -42.00 -13.66 22.60
CA PRO A 848 -42.60 -12.42 23.10
C PRO A 848 -42.35 -12.15 24.59
N GLN A 849 -42.28 -13.20 25.44
CA GLN A 849 -41.94 -13.04 26.85
C GLN A 849 -40.46 -12.63 27.02
N TYR A 850 -39.58 -13.21 26.21
CA TYR A 850 -38.17 -12.85 26.16
C TYR A 850 -37.98 -11.37 25.78
N GLU A 851 -38.64 -10.88 24.73
CA GLU A 851 -38.57 -9.46 24.33
C GLU A 851 -39.14 -8.50 25.37
N GLN A 852 -40.23 -8.90 26.05
CA GLN A 852 -40.79 -8.11 27.14
C GLN A 852 -39.82 -7.96 28.31
N MET A 853 -39.01 -8.99 28.58
CA MET A 853 -38.00 -8.93 29.62
C MET A 853 -36.89 -7.94 29.26
N LEU A 854 -36.41 -7.91 28.01
CA LEU A 854 -35.33 -7.01 27.58
C LEU A 854 -35.64 -5.53 27.82
N ASN A 855 -36.92 -5.15 27.77
CA ASN A 855 -37.38 -3.78 27.98
C ASN A 855 -37.95 -3.54 29.39
N PHE A 856 -37.84 -4.52 30.29
CA PHE A 856 -38.49 -4.47 31.59
C PHE A 856 -37.78 -3.53 32.57
N VAL A 857 -38.54 -2.62 33.17
CA VAL A 857 -38.11 -1.77 34.27
C VAL A 857 -38.95 -2.06 35.51
N GLU A 858 -38.29 -2.34 36.64
CA GLU A 858 -38.99 -2.60 37.90
C GLU A 858 -39.38 -1.32 38.62
N GLU A 859 -40.65 -1.20 38.99
CA GLU A 859 -41.16 -0.11 39.81
C GLU A 859 -40.61 -0.16 41.26
N PRO A 860 -40.25 0.99 41.89
CA PRO A 860 -39.65 1.02 43.24
C PRO A 860 -40.48 0.31 44.32
N LYS A 861 -41.81 0.37 44.21
CA LYS A 861 -42.72 -0.29 45.16
C LYS A 861 -42.64 -1.81 45.05
N GLU A 862 -42.65 -2.36 43.84
CA GLU A 862 -42.51 -3.80 43.62
C GLU A 862 -41.12 -4.28 43.98
N GLN A 863 -40.08 -3.48 43.74
CA GLN A 863 -38.72 -3.77 44.21
C GLN A 863 -38.66 -3.93 45.74
N LYS A 864 -39.27 -3.01 46.50
CA LYS A 864 -39.30 -3.10 47.97
C LYS A 864 -40.01 -4.36 48.45
N LYS A 865 -41.15 -4.70 47.84
CA LYS A 865 -41.92 -5.92 48.15
C LYS A 865 -41.13 -7.19 47.82
N ARG A 866 -40.47 -7.25 46.68
CA ARG A 866 -39.60 -8.38 46.28
C ARG A 866 -38.44 -8.57 47.25
N LYS A 867 -37.76 -7.48 47.62
CA LYS A 867 -36.66 -7.50 48.62
C LYS A 867 -37.14 -8.00 49.99
N LEU A 868 -38.28 -7.50 50.48
CA LEU A 868 -38.86 -7.91 51.77
C LEU A 868 -39.31 -9.38 51.81
N THR A 869 -39.70 -9.93 50.66
CA THR A 869 -40.17 -11.31 50.54
C THR A 869 -39.07 -12.28 50.11
N LEU A 870 -37.80 -11.85 50.02
CA LEU A 870 -36.69 -12.64 49.49
C LEU A 870 -37.06 -13.30 48.16
N ASN A 871 -37.47 -12.48 47.20
CA ASN A 871 -37.96 -12.90 45.90
C ASN A 871 -39.19 -13.85 45.91
N GLY A 872 -39.95 -13.84 47.00
CA GLY A 872 -41.16 -14.66 47.14
C GLY A 872 -40.92 -16.03 47.76
N LEU A 873 -39.79 -16.26 48.45
CA LEU A 873 -39.35 -17.55 49.03
C LEU A 873 -40.44 -18.39 49.77
N PHE A 874 -41.41 -17.74 50.41
CA PHE A 874 -42.52 -18.39 51.13
C PHE A 874 -43.89 -18.27 50.45
N GLY A 875 -43.93 -17.68 49.26
CA GLY A 875 -45.14 -17.50 48.46
C GLY A 875 -45.44 -18.67 47.54
N LYS A 876 -46.54 -18.54 46.78
CA LYS A 876 -46.86 -19.42 45.66
C LYS A 876 -46.04 -19.03 44.44
N HIS A 877 -45.45 -20.01 43.77
CA HIS A 877 -44.74 -19.87 42.50
C HIS A 877 -45.60 -20.50 41.40
N ASP A 878 -46.10 -19.70 40.46
CA ASP A 878 -47.16 -20.11 39.54
C ASP A 878 -46.96 -19.64 38.08
N LYS A 879 -45.82 -19.03 37.77
CA LYS A 879 -45.46 -18.67 36.39
C LYS A 879 -44.11 -19.24 35.96
N ALA A 880 -43.95 -19.50 34.67
CA ALA A 880 -42.64 -19.66 34.03
C ALA A 880 -42.26 -18.34 33.34
N VAL A 881 -40.97 -18.15 33.08
CA VAL A 881 -40.46 -16.96 32.37
C VAL A 881 -39.39 -17.33 31.35
N CYS A 882 -39.33 -16.57 30.26
CA CYS A 882 -38.23 -16.62 29.30
C CYS A 882 -37.34 -15.40 29.49
N VAL A 883 -36.04 -15.61 29.67
CA VAL A 883 -35.07 -14.57 30.03
C VAL A 883 -33.76 -14.76 29.27
N PRO A 884 -32.99 -13.70 29.01
CA PRO A 884 -31.65 -13.83 28.48
C PRO A 884 -30.74 -14.52 29.48
N VAL A 885 -29.85 -15.36 28.96
CA VAL A 885 -28.74 -15.93 29.72
C VAL A 885 -27.88 -14.82 30.32
N GLN A 886 -27.59 -13.78 29.55
CA GLN A 886 -26.85 -12.60 29.97
C GLN A 886 -27.79 -11.59 30.63
N ASN A 887 -27.37 -11.06 31.77
CA ASN A 887 -28.04 -9.94 32.44
C ASN A 887 -29.57 -10.00 32.64
N PRO A 888 -30.16 -11.13 33.08
CA PRO A 888 -31.59 -11.15 33.32
C PRO A 888 -31.98 -10.30 34.55
N HIS A 889 -33.15 -9.70 34.50
CA HIS A 889 -33.66 -8.84 35.57
C HIS A 889 -34.30 -9.69 36.66
N ILE A 890 -33.80 -9.60 37.90
CA ILE A 890 -34.22 -10.44 39.04
C ILE A 890 -35.74 -10.42 39.26
N ALA A 891 -36.38 -9.26 39.06
CA ALA A 891 -37.82 -9.11 39.26
C ALA A 891 -38.69 -10.00 38.36
N TYR A 892 -38.19 -10.38 37.18
CA TYR A 892 -38.94 -11.26 36.28
C TYR A 892 -39.16 -12.64 36.92
N PHE A 893 -38.21 -13.09 37.74
CA PHE A 893 -38.27 -14.35 38.49
C PHE A 893 -39.13 -14.28 39.76
N TYR A 894 -39.66 -13.11 40.14
CA TYR A 894 -40.49 -13.00 41.33
C TYR A 894 -41.71 -13.93 41.21
N LYS A 895 -41.79 -14.95 42.08
CA LYS A 895 -42.79 -16.05 42.05
C LYS A 895 -42.74 -16.94 40.80
N ALA A 896 -41.63 -16.99 40.07
CA ALA A 896 -41.45 -17.95 39.00
C ALA A 896 -41.21 -19.36 39.57
N TYR A 897 -41.90 -20.38 39.06
CA TYR A 897 -41.59 -21.78 39.39
C TYR A 897 -40.42 -22.32 38.55
N GLY A 898 -40.19 -21.74 37.38
CA GLY A 898 -39.06 -22.03 36.52
C GLY A 898 -38.80 -20.96 35.48
N ALA A 899 -37.65 -21.04 34.83
CA ALA A 899 -37.24 -20.10 33.79
C ALA A 899 -36.43 -20.78 32.69
N VAL A 900 -36.71 -20.39 31.44
CA VAL A 900 -35.87 -20.68 30.28
C VAL A 900 -34.85 -19.56 30.14
N ASN A 901 -33.58 -19.89 30.32
CA ASN A 901 -32.46 -18.99 30.10
C ASN A 901 -32.01 -19.18 28.64
N TYR A 902 -32.36 -18.23 27.80
CA TYR A 902 -32.12 -18.26 26.35
C TYR A 902 -30.84 -17.52 25.98
N ASP A 903 -30.00 -18.17 25.18
CA ASP A 903 -28.87 -17.54 24.51
C ASP A 903 -29.23 -17.29 23.04
N ALA A 904 -29.38 -16.00 22.71
CA ALA A 904 -29.82 -15.58 21.38
C ALA A 904 -28.82 -15.91 20.27
N VAL A 905 -27.54 -16.11 20.62
CA VAL A 905 -26.45 -16.32 19.66
C VAL A 905 -26.40 -17.78 19.21
N SER A 906 -26.35 -18.72 20.16
CA SER A 906 -26.38 -20.14 19.84
C SER A 906 -27.78 -20.64 19.45
N GLY A 907 -28.83 -19.88 19.75
CA GLY A 907 -30.22 -20.30 19.58
C GLY A 907 -30.64 -21.40 20.57
N LYS A 908 -29.86 -21.59 21.64
CA LYS A 908 -30.07 -22.64 22.65
C LYS A 908 -30.42 -22.05 24.00
N GLY A 909 -30.87 -22.89 24.93
CA GLY A 909 -31.16 -22.45 26.29
C GLY A 909 -30.97 -23.53 27.34
N PHE A 910 -31.16 -23.15 28.60
CA PHE A 910 -31.23 -24.09 29.72
C PHE A 910 -32.30 -23.70 30.73
N GLU A 911 -32.84 -24.70 31.42
CA GLU A 911 -33.92 -24.53 32.39
C GLU A 911 -33.39 -24.37 33.80
N THR A 912 -34.11 -23.56 34.58
CA THR A 912 -33.89 -23.39 36.01
C THR A 912 -35.23 -23.49 36.74
N TYR A 913 -35.22 -24.02 37.96
CA TYR A 913 -36.44 -24.29 38.72
C TYR A 913 -36.30 -23.78 40.14
N PHE A 914 -37.39 -23.25 40.68
CA PHE A 914 -37.44 -22.85 42.07
C PHE A 914 -37.37 -24.09 42.98
N ASN A 915 -36.43 -24.07 43.92
CA ASN A 915 -36.25 -25.11 44.92
C ASN A 915 -36.02 -24.45 46.28
N LYS A 916 -37.09 -24.40 47.09
CA LYS A 916 -37.07 -23.76 48.40
C LYS A 916 -35.99 -24.31 49.34
N LYS A 917 -35.72 -25.61 49.29
CA LYS A 917 -34.72 -26.24 50.17
C LYS A 917 -33.32 -25.77 49.78
N GLU A 918 -32.99 -25.86 48.50
CA GLU A 918 -31.70 -25.47 47.94
C GLU A 918 -31.43 -23.97 48.13
N GLU A 919 -32.43 -23.12 47.90
CA GLU A 919 -32.32 -21.68 48.15
C GLU A 919 -32.02 -21.39 49.63
N ILE A 920 -32.73 -22.01 50.57
CA ILE A 920 -32.45 -21.85 52.01
C ILE A 920 -31.04 -22.33 52.38
N GLU A 921 -30.57 -23.44 51.78
CA GLU A 921 -29.22 -23.96 52.00
C GLU A 921 -28.15 -22.99 51.50
N LEU A 922 -28.32 -22.43 50.30
CA LEU A 922 -27.42 -21.42 49.74
C LEU A 922 -27.42 -20.11 50.53
N LEU A 923 -28.58 -19.66 51.00
CA LEU A 923 -28.71 -18.49 51.88
C LEU A 923 -27.94 -18.70 53.20
N LYS A 924 -28.05 -19.90 53.81
CA LYS A 924 -27.29 -20.25 55.02
C LYS A 924 -25.78 -20.36 54.74
N ALA A 925 -25.40 -20.90 53.58
CA ALA A 925 -24.00 -21.07 53.19
C ALA A 925 -23.24 -19.74 53.14
N TYR A 926 -23.91 -18.65 52.71
CA TYR A 926 -23.32 -17.30 52.74
C TYR A 926 -22.88 -16.87 54.15
N PHE A 927 -23.68 -17.14 55.19
CA PHE A 927 -23.29 -16.77 56.57
C PHE A 927 -22.11 -17.60 57.08
N LYS A 928 -22.05 -18.88 56.70
CA LYS A 928 -20.89 -19.74 56.99
C LYS A 928 -19.63 -19.23 56.28
N LEU A 929 -19.78 -18.84 55.01
CA LEU A 929 -18.70 -18.22 54.24
C LEU A 929 -18.23 -16.92 54.90
N LYS A 930 -19.14 -16.01 55.27
CA LYS A 930 -18.82 -14.75 55.95
C LYS A 930 -17.98 -14.98 57.20
N LYS A 931 -18.32 -15.98 58.01
CA LYS A 931 -17.52 -16.37 59.19
C LYS A 931 -16.12 -16.87 58.80
N ASN A 932 -16.00 -17.65 57.72
CA ASN A 932 -14.71 -18.13 57.23
C ASN A 932 -13.84 -16.99 56.68
N VAL A 933 -14.41 -16.07 55.88
CA VAL A 933 -13.71 -14.90 55.34
C VAL A 933 -13.16 -14.05 56.48
N ASN A 934 -14.01 -13.68 57.45
CA ASN A 934 -13.59 -12.90 58.62
C ASN A 934 -12.47 -13.56 59.44
N LYS A 935 -12.39 -14.89 59.44
CA LYS A 935 -11.38 -15.65 60.18
C LYS A 935 -10.08 -15.85 59.40
N LYS A 936 -10.15 -16.09 58.08
CA LYS A 936 -9.04 -16.65 57.29
C LYS A 936 -8.49 -15.70 56.22
N TYR A 937 -9.29 -14.75 55.73
CA TYR A 937 -8.96 -13.98 54.52
C TYR A 937 -7.59 -13.30 54.57
N ASP A 938 -7.33 -12.55 55.65
CA ASP A 938 -6.09 -11.78 55.80
C ASP A 938 -4.85 -12.72 55.81
N SER A 939 -4.93 -13.85 56.52
CA SER A 939 -3.86 -14.87 56.54
C SER A 939 -3.68 -15.58 55.19
N VAL A 940 -4.77 -15.89 54.48
CA VAL A 940 -4.71 -16.51 53.16
C VAL A 940 -4.08 -15.56 52.13
N LYS A 941 -4.42 -14.27 52.19
CA LYS A 941 -3.81 -13.23 51.35
C LYS A 941 -2.28 -13.22 51.50
N GLU A 942 -1.80 -13.21 52.74
CA GLU A 942 -0.37 -13.24 53.05
C GLU A 942 0.31 -14.51 52.52
N LYS A 943 -0.34 -15.69 52.66
CA LYS A 943 0.17 -16.94 52.10
C LYS A 943 0.35 -16.89 50.58
N TYR A 944 -0.65 -16.40 49.84
CA TYR A 944 -0.53 -16.23 48.38
C TYR A 944 0.58 -15.26 48.02
N MET A 945 0.70 -14.14 48.73
CA MET A 945 1.78 -13.17 48.51
C MET A 945 3.17 -13.80 48.69
N ASN A 946 3.33 -14.66 49.70
CA ASN A 946 4.59 -15.37 49.97
C ASN A 946 4.85 -16.52 48.99
N ALA A 947 3.82 -17.11 48.38
CA ALA A 947 3.93 -18.26 47.49
C ALA A 947 4.08 -17.89 46.01
N LYS A 948 3.94 -16.61 45.63
CA LYS A 948 3.89 -16.17 44.23
C LYS A 948 5.10 -16.60 43.40
N GLU A 949 6.32 -16.48 43.93
CA GLU A 949 7.55 -16.87 43.22
C GLU A 949 7.59 -18.37 42.92
N LEU A 950 7.02 -19.20 43.80
CA LEU A 950 6.90 -20.64 43.57
C LEU A 950 5.87 -20.94 42.48
N LEU A 951 4.72 -20.24 42.48
CA LEU A 951 3.67 -20.39 41.48
C LEU A 951 4.10 -19.91 40.08
N ASN A 952 4.92 -18.86 40.03
CA ASN A 952 5.46 -18.30 38.78
C ASN A 952 6.76 -18.99 38.34
N GLY A 953 7.29 -19.93 39.13
CA GLY A 953 8.57 -20.58 38.87
C GLY A 953 8.48 -21.71 37.84
N ILE A 954 9.53 -21.88 37.04
CA ILE A 954 9.64 -22.94 36.05
C ILE A 954 9.53 -24.33 36.68
N LYS A 955 10.14 -24.56 37.85
CA LYS A 955 10.08 -25.88 38.51
C LYS A 955 8.64 -26.32 38.81
N PHE A 956 7.77 -25.38 39.16
CA PHE A 956 6.35 -25.67 39.31
C PHE A 956 5.73 -26.01 37.95
N TRP A 957 5.94 -25.16 36.94
CA TRP A 957 5.36 -25.32 35.62
C TRP A 957 5.83 -26.57 34.86
N GLU A 958 7.08 -26.99 34.98
CA GLU A 958 7.58 -28.25 34.40
C GLU A 958 6.80 -29.45 34.94
N LYS A 959 6.63 -29.50 36.26
CA LYS A 959 5.82 -30.54 36.91
C LYS A 959 4.35 -30.44 36.50
N TYR A 960 3.81 -29.22 36.45
CA TYR A 960 2.40 -28.98 36.17
C TYR A 960 2.02 -29.30 34.72
N LEU A 961 2.86 -28.94 33.75
CA LEU A 961 2.72 -29.22 32.32
C LEU A 961 3.18 -30.64 31.94
N ASN A 962 3.89 -31.34 32.84
CA ASN A 962 4.54 -32.62 32.59
C ASN A 962 5.55 -32.54 31.41
N ILE A 963 6.42 -31.53 31.44
CA ILE A 963 7.46 -31.29 30.44
C ILE A 963 8.84 -31.28 31.08
N ASN A 964 9.85 -31.66 30.32
CA ASN A 964 11.25 -31.40 30.69
C ASN A 964 11.69 -30.15 29.90
N SER A 965 11.84 -29.01 30.56
CA SER A 965 12.08 -27.76 29.85
C SER A 965 13.52 -27.62 29.37
N ASN A 966 14.50 -28.36 29.94
CA ASN A 966 15.93 -28.16 29.70
C ASN A 966 16.29 -26.66 29.60
N TRP A 967 15.67 -25.83 30.45
CA TRP A 967 15.93 -24.39 30.52
C TRP A 967 17.41 -24.22 30.89
N LYS A 968 18.19 -23.60 30.01
CA LYS A 968 19.60 -23.29 30.23
C LYS A 968 19.80 -21.79 30.37
#